data_AF-A0A7S3DT40-F1
#
_entry.id   AF-A0A7S3DT40-F1
#
_cell.length_a   1.000
_cell.length_b   1.000
_cell.length_c   1.000
_cell.angle_alpha   90.00
_cell.angle_beta   90.00
_cell.angle_gamma   90.00
#
_symmetry.space_group_name_H-M   'P 1'
#
loop_
_entity.id
_entity.type
_entity.pdbx_description
1 polymer ?
#
loop_
_entity_poly.entity_id
_entity_poly.type
_entity_poly.pdbx_seq_one_letter_code
_entity_poly.pdbx_strand_id
1 'polypeptide(L)'
;MNSPYRSTRALLLLCFPTLWFSRVVNGLGQEKAAFPQPTYEGVWAWKQRVARSSNTEDSNIQNATATDVQVSYRQDICHRYDQVRRGEIPLRDALIGLPLRPLMRVNKFFRYTDEEGIHPLDPGLMAVMMDELARRAGFTWRESFAVVHALPTKPVSFLTNETDDEGDALTFTDLLLWSVETHDLSINWWDRTLERLEGGASFMYPWFDGSIIMVRHMSDPVVDEGSIDLWNWLRPFDRGVWLMTSTTIIVSAIAYQWIEYLSGHGRGRTWWQWFLDNLYLSAINFPQNYEFEPKSFAGRLFGVSISLWALLMTATYTANLASLLVDTKTTTFVVESMDDAVTANIPLCVYENTGADAFVQQKYRQARRIPFDSELGTFQALQEGQCEITVAYYQNWLGFAQQKAYNPTCDLEWVGRTVKTIQSGFANAVDTGDKCTSLIGNVLDVYLNEMEETGFIEDMWDEHYAKSQDINCDAVSPEVLQAQSKQDAARKLVSQQQPRSFWKRHQHPTSQNRRELKAGAKSAAAAGATAGSVETDADASQMTLNQMAGTFVLHFWLMGSAIVIGYITRFYKKRGHHVEAWMSSSSERFMASFVPNKNDTAKTCHTTAPHHHNTTSTERPGDEESSGEQQQQQQQACLVAAAAATTPMTKRQRRRHNQEHLHDHHDAHESFDNDDEDELRQDLHETQQELSQTRRELQETRQDLKNQ
;
A
#
# COMPACT_ATOMS: atom_id res chain seq x y z
N MET A 1 44.66 -18.39 -41.56
CA MET A 1 46.12 -18.42 -41.43
C MET A 1 46.51 -17.73 -40.13
N ASN A 2 47.06 -18.53 -39.21
CA ASN A 2 47.95 -18.20 -38.09
C ASN A 2 47.53 -17.19 -37.00
N SER A 3 47.02 -17.77 -35.91
CA SER A 3 47.38 -17.54 -34.49
C SER A 3 48.90 -17.72 -34.24
N PRO A 4 49.48 -17.73 -33.01
CA PRO A 4 49.34 -16.95 -31.75
C PRO A 4 50.70 -16.37 -31.23
N TYR A 5 50.79 -15.76 -30.02
CA TYR A 5 51.58 -16.29 -28.87
C TYR A 5 51.61 -15.40 -27.58
N ARG A 6 51.32 -16.07 -26.43
CA ARG A 6 51.89 -16.03 -25.05
C ARG A 6 52.06 -14.69 -24.29
N SER A 7 51.49 -14.51 -23.08
CA SER A 7 51.78 -15.15 -21.77
C SER A 7 53.19 -14.91 -21.21
N THR A 8 53.29 -14.09 -20.16
CA THR A 8 54.23 -14.32 -19.03
C THR A 8 53.78 -13.60 -17.77
N ARG A 9 53.57 -14.37 -16.69
CA ARG A 9 53.60 -13.93 -15.29
C ARG A 9 55.04 -13.66 -14.87
N ALA A 10 55.27 -12.63 -14.06
CA ALA A 10 56.46 -12.54 -13.21
C ALA A 10 56.11 -11.85 -11.88
N LEU A 11 56.19 -12.63 -10.80
CA LEU A 11 56.34 -12.18 -9.42
C LEU A 11 57.67 -11.43 -9.27
N LEU A 12 57.69 -10.35 -8.49
CA LEU A 12 58.85 -9.98 -7.66
C LEU A 12 58.45 -9.06 -6.51
N LEU A 13 58.70 -9.57 -5.30
CA LEU A 13 58.79 -8.86 -4.03
C LEU A 13 59.90 -7.80 -4.07
N LEU A 14 59.73 -6.67 -3.37
CA LEU A 14 60.61 -6.21 -2.26
C LEU A 14 60.31 -4.75 -1.84
N CYS A 15 60.13 -4.58 -0.52
CA CYS A 15 60.62 -3.53 0.37
C CYS A 15 60.38 -2.02 0.10
N PHE A 16 59.64 -1.43 1.05
CA PHE A 16 59.83 -0.12 1.70
C PHE A 16 61.27 0.45 1.67
N PRO A 17 61.46 1.80 1.64
CA PRO A 17 61.30 2.59 2.87
C PRO A 17 60.67 3.98 2.74
N THR A 18 60.13 4.37 3.89
CA THR A 18 59.70 5.69 4.39
C THR A 18 60.74 6.80 4.28
N LEU A 19 60.32 8.02 3.93
CA LEU A 19 60.43 9.29 4.69
C LEU A 19 60.38 10.54 3.79
N TRP A 20 59.81 11.61 4.35
CA TRP A 20 59.90 13.04 3.95
C TRP A 20 59.00 13.55 2.81
N PHE A 21 57.88 14.19 3.17
CA PHE A 21 57.78 15.67 3.16
C PHE A 21 56.54 16.11 3.96
N SER A 22 56.73 17.07 4.85
CA SER A 22 55.71 17.76 5.64
C SER A 22 55.72 19.23 5.23
N ARG A 23 54.55 19.89 5.36
CA ARG A 23 54.22 21.30 5.06
C ARG A 23 53.99 21.62 3.58
N VAL A 24 52.75 21.89 3.21
CA VAL A 24 52.11 23.22 3.17
C VAL A 24 50.62 22.99 2.81
N VAL A 25 49.74 23.74 3.49
CA VAL A 25 48.35 24.12 3.19
C VAL A 25 47.48 23.94 4.44
N ASN A 26 47.61 24.91 5.34
CA ASN A 26 46.54 25.32 6.24
C ASN A 26 46.20 26.74 5.82
N GLY A 27 44.97 26.99 5.35
CA GLY A 27 44.51 28.33 5.07
C GLY A 27 43.47 28.44 3.98
N LEU A 28 42.27 27.91 4.22
CA LEU A 28 41.04 28.49 3.66
C LEU A 28 39.99 28.44 4.77
N GLY A 29 39.90 29.54 5.52
CA GLY A 29 38.72 29.83 6.32
C GLY A 29 37.57 30.13 5.39
N GLN A 30 36.44 29.46 5.58
CA GLN A 30 35.16 29.86 5.01
C GLN A 30 34.73 31.17 5.66
N GLU A 31 34.97 32.28 4.98
CA GLU A 31 34.33 33.55 5.25
C GLU A 31 32.94 33.50 4.61
N LYS A 32 31.89 33.32 5.43
CA LYS A 32 30.51 33.54 5.01
C LYS A 32 30.37 35.03 4.64
N ALA A 33 30.45 35.34 3.36
CA ALA A 33 30.16 36.67 2.85
C ALA A 33 28.70 37.01 3.14
N ALA A 34 28.48 37.98 4.02
CA ALA A 34 27.19 38.63 4.15
C ALA A 34 26.88 39.36 2.84
N PHE A 35 25.83 38.94 2.15
CA PHE A 35 25.36 39.55 0.91
C PHE A 35 24.89 40.99 1.16
N PRO A 36 25.24 41.96 0.30
CA PRO A 36 24.61 43.26 0.31
C PRO A 36 23.17 43.11 -0.19
N GLN A 37 22.20 43.42 0.68
CA GLN A 37 20.82 43.55 0.25
C GLN A 37 20.72 44.73 -0.74
N PRO A 38 20.05 44.57 -1.89
CA PRO A 38 19.75 45.70 -2.77
C PRO A 38 18.86 46.68 -1.99
N THR A 39 19.31 47.93 -1.87
CA THR A 39 18.57 48.97 -1.18
C THR A 39 17.32 49.34 -2.00
N TYR A 40 16.15 49.09 -1.41
CA TYR A 40 14.81 49.27 -1.99
C TYR A 40 14.42 50.74 -2.31
N GLU A 41 15.36 51.70 -2.30
CA GLU A 41 15.06 53.11 -2.57
C GLU A 41 14.80 53.41 -4.07
N GLY A 42 15.18 52.51 -4.99
CA GLY A 42 14.93 52.68 -6.43
C GLY A 42 13.47 52.51 -6.87
N VAL A 43 12.69 51.70 -6.15
CA VAL A 43 11.32 51.30 -6.55
C VAL A 43 10.31 52.44 -6.31
N TRP A 44 10.51 53.24 -5.27
CA TRP A 44 9.65 54.41 -4.98
C TRP A 44 9.85 55.57 -5.96
N ALA A 45 11.07 55.71 -6.52
CA ALA A 45 11.37 56.75 -7.51
C ALA A 45 10.74 56.48 -8.89
N TRP A 46 10.46 55.22 -9.21
CA TRP A 46 9.80 54.82 -10.47
C TRP A 46 8.28 55.08 -10.44
N LYS A 47 7.61 54.84 -9.29
CA LYS A 47 6.17 55.14 -9.10
C LYS A 47 5.84 56.62 -9.37
N GLN A 48 6.77 57.54 -9.08
CA GLN A 48 6.61 58.98 -9.40
C GLN A 48 6.98 59.35 -10.85
N ARG A 49 7.76 58.54 -11.56
CA ARG A 49 8.20 58.82 -12.94
C ARG A 49 7.22 58.27 -13.97
N VAL A 50 6.57 57.13 -13.70
CA VAL A 50 5.47 56.60 -14.53
C VAL A 50 4.18 57.40 -14.34
N ALA A 51 3.86 57.81 -13.11
CA ALA A 51 2.71 58.69 -12.84
C ALA A 51 2.86 60.13 -13.42
N ARG A 52 4.06 60.55 -13.82
CA ARG A 52 4.27 61.83 -14.54
C ARG A 52 4.35 61.69 -16.05
N SER A 53 4.56 60.48 -16.57
CA SER A 53 4.58 60.21 -18.01
C SER A 53 3.20 59.86 -18.58
N SER A 54 2.17 59.69 -17.74
CA SER A 54 0.81 59.30 -18.13
C SER A 54 -0.18 60.47 -18.29
N ASN A 55 0.31 61.70 -18.41
CA ASN A 55 -0.55 62.90 -18.57
C ASN A 55 -0.70 63.38 -20.03
N THR A 56 -0.34 62.55 -21.02
CA THR A 56 -0.74 62.75 -22.42
C THR A 56 -1.87 61.77 -22.74
N GLU A 57 -3.10 62.22 -22.49
CA GLU A 57 -4.31 62.10 -23.32
C GLU A 57 -4.56 60.89 -24.27
N ASP A 58 -4.07 59.68 -23.95
CA ASP A 58 -4.50 58.43 -24.61
C ASP A 58 -4.97 57.40 -23.57
N SER A 59 -6.09 57.69 -22.89
CA SER A 59 -6.69 56.84 -21.85
C SER A 59 -7.58 55.71 -22.39
N ASN A 60 -7.25 55.11 -23.55
CA ASN A 60 -8.03 54.02 -24.15
C ASN A 60 -7.36 52.63 -24.07
N ILE A 61 -6.28 52.47 -23.30
CA ILE A 61 -5.61 51.19 -23.04
C ILE A 61 -6.14 50.54 -21.75
N GLN A 62 -7.45 50.63 -21.45
CA GLN A 62 -8.02 49.99 -20.26
C GLN A 62 -8.90 48.77 -20.55
N ASN A 63 -9.17 48.43 -21.81
CA ASN A 63 -9.90 47.22 -22.18
C ASN A 63 -9.31 46.55 -23.44
N ALA A 64 -7.98 46.46 -23.55
CA ALA A 64 -7.41 45.45 -24.44
C ALA A 64 -7.78 44.09 -23.81
N THR A 65 -8.81 43.45 -24.35
CA THR A 65 -9.17 42.08 -23.99
C THR A 65 -7.93 41.23 -24.11
N ALA A 66 -7.64 40.40 -23.10
CA ALA A 66 -6.39 39.65 -22.93
C ALA A 66 -6.04 38.65 -24.05
N THR A 67 -6.68 38.74 -25.21
CA THR A 67 -6.52 37.88 -26.39
C THR A 67 -6.47 38.68 -27.70
N ASP A 68 -6.23 40.00 -27.68
CA ASP A 68 -5.98 40.73 -28.94
C ASP A 68 -4.65 40.25 -29.56
N VAL A 69 -4.77 39.28 -30.48
CA VAL A 69 -3.65 38.57 -31.14
C VAL A 69 -2.79 39.51 -32.00
N GLN A 70 -3.20 40.77 -32.19
CA GLN A 70 -2.45 41.71 -33.05
C GLN A 70 -1.23 42.35 -32.38
N VAL A 71 -1.08 42.23 -31.06
CA VAL A 71 0.07 42.84 -30.35
C VAL A 71 1.05 41.75 -29.90
N SER A 72 2.25 41.76 -30.47
CA SER A 72 3.36 40.92 -29.98
C SER A 72 4.33 41.77 -29.16
N TYR A 73 4.58 41.34 -27.93
CA TYR A 73 5.61 41.89 -27.04
C TYR A 73 6.94 41.17 -27.18
N ARG A 74 7.03 40.14 -28.03
CA ARG A 74 8.25 39.37 -28.30
C ARG A 74 9.35 40.25 -28.88
N GLN A 75 10.57 40.00 -28.43
CA GLN A 75 11.75 40.71 -28.89
C GLN A 75 12.34 40.03 -30.11
N ASP A 76 12.73 40.84 -31.11
CA ASP A 76 13.58 40.37 -32.19
C ASP A 76 15.01 40.23 -31.67
N ILE A 77 15.44 38.98 -31.48
CA ILE A 77 16.78 38.62 -31.03
C ILE A 77 17.57 37.87 -32.12
N CYS A 78 17.13 37.94 -33.38
CA CYS A 78 17.80 37.26 -34.49
C CYS A 78 19.25 37.72 -34.66
N HIS A 79 19.55 38.98 -34.37
CA HIS A 79 20.93 39.46 -34.34
C HIS A 79 21.80 38.69 -33.33
N ARG A 80 21.31 38.46 -32.10
CA ARG A 80 22.03 37.67 -31.08
C ARG A 80 22.18 36.22 -31.50
N TYR A 81 21.13 35.63 -32.09
CA TYR A 81 21.16 34.27 -32.61
C TYR A 81 22.28 34.10 -33.66
N ASP A 82 22.40 35.06 -34.58
CA ASP A 82 23.47 35.06 -35.58
C ASP A 82 24.87 35.22 -34.97
N GLN A 83 25.03 36.03 -33.92
CA GLN A 83 26.31 36.15 -33.20
C GLN A 83 26.73 34.81 -32.56
N VAL A 84 25.79 34.11 -31.91
CA VAL A 84 26.04 32.76 -31.36
C VAL A 84 26.40 31.78 -32.45
N ARG A 85 25.65 31.79 -33.57
CA ARG A 85 25.90 30.91 -34.72
C ARG A 85 27.28 31.13 -35.35
N ARG A 86 27.76 32.37 -35.37
CA ARG A 86 29.12 32.72 -35.86
C ARG A 86 30.22 32.48 -34.80
N GLY A 87 29.86 32.11 -33.56
CA GLY A 87 30.80 31.93 -32.46
C GLY A 87 31.38 33.25 -31.92
N GLU A 88 30.72 34.39 -32.18
CA GLU A 88 31.14 35.71 -31.69
C GLU A 88 30.84 35.88 -30.20
N ILE A 89 29.75 35.27 -29.74
CA ILE A 89 29.38 35.18 -28.32
C ILE A 89 29.05 33.74 -27.98
N PRO A 90 29.41 33.22 -26.79
CA PRO A 90 28.99 31.90 -26.37
C PRO A 90 27.47 31.90 -26.12
N LEU A 91 26.83 30.73 -26.25
CA LEU A 91 25.38 30.59 -26.03
C LEU A 91 24.94 31.17 -24.67
N ARG A 92 25.68 30.85 -23.60
CA ARG A 92 25.45 31.31 -22.22
C ARG A 92 25.32 32.83 -22.09
N ASP A 93 26.05 33.59 -22.89
CA ASP A 93 26.12 35.06 -22.79
C ASP A 93 25.12 35.76 -23.72
N ALA A 94 24.30 35.01 -24.48
CA ALA A 94 23.48 35.59 -25.53
C ALA A 94 22.34 36.49 -25.03
N LEU A 95 21.95 36.36 -23.75
CA LEU A 95 20.90 37.14 -23.12
C LEU A 95 21.40 38.35 -22.31
N ILE A 96 22.72 38.58 -22.23
CA ILE A 96 23.28 39.67 -21.41
C ILE A 96 22.76 41.04 -21.87
N GLY A 97 22.17 41.76 -20.93
CA GLY A 97 21.63 43.11 -21.10
C GLY A 97 20.26 43.17 -21.80
N LEU A 98 19.62 42.04 -22.10
CA LEU A 98 18.28 42.03 -22.68
C LEU A 98 17.20 42.19 -21.60
N PRO A 99 16.17 43.03 -21.81
CA PRO A 99 15.05 43.16 -20.88
C PRO A 99 13.89 42.22 -21.29
N LEU A 100 13.94 40.94 -20.90
CA LEU A 100 12.92 39.95 -21.30
C LEU A 100 11.52 40.31 -20.77
N ARG A 101 10.49 39.92 -21.54
CA ARG A 101 9.08 40.20 -21.23
C ARG A 101 8.29 38.92 -20.98
N PRO A 102 8.43 38.29 -19.81
CA PRO A 102 7.68 37.09 -19.47
C PRO A 102 6.21 37.42 -19.17
N LEU A 103 5.30 36.51 -19.54
CA LEU A 103 3.97 36.44 -18.96
C LEU A 103 4.00 35.51 -17.74
N MET A 104 3.50 35.97 -16.61
CA MET A 104 3.41 35.19 -15.37
C MET A 104 1.96 34.99 -14.95
N ARG A 105 1.59 33.77 -14.56
CA ARG A 105 0.26 33.51 -13.99
C ARG A 105 0.28 33.74 -12.49
N VAL A 106 -0.65 34.56 -11.99
CA VAL A 106 -0.79 34.77 -10.54
C VAL A 106 -1.36 33.52 -9.87
N ASN A 107 -0.62 32.94 -8.95
CA ASN A 107 -0.99 31.70 -8.24
C ASN A 107 -0.13 31.50 -6.97
N LYS A 108 -0.21 30.33 -6.31
CA LYS A 108 0.55 30.05 -5.07
C LYS A 108 2.08 30.10 -5.23
N PHE A 109 2.59 29.90 -6.45
CA PHE A 109 4.01 29.93 -6.80
C PHE A 109 4.48 31.27 -7.40
N PHE A 110 3.57 32.21 -7.65
CA PHE A 110 3.90 33.58 -8.07
C PHE A 110 2.95 34.57 -7.41
N ARG A 111 3.41 35.21 -6.34
CA ARG A 111 2.60 36.09 -5.49
C ARG A 111 2.66 37.53 -5.99
N TYR A 112 1.55 37.97 -6.56
CA TYR A 112 1.39 39.30 -7.14
C TYR A 112 0.05 39.93 -6.74
N THR A 113 0.07 41.22 -6.44
CA THR A 113 -1.14 42.05 -6.27
C THR A 113 -0.99 43.33 -7.09
N ASP A 114 -2.10 43.91 -7.56
CA ASP A 114 -2.06 45.16 -8.35
C ASP A 114 -1.51 46.34 -7.54
N GLU A 115 -1.62 46.28 -6.21
CA GLU A 115 -1.28 47.35 -5.28
C GLU A 115 0.22 47.35 -4.93
N GLU A 116 0.77 46.17 -4.66
CA GLU A 116 2.15 45.96 -4.20
C GLU A 116 3.08 45.50 -5.34
N GLY A 117 2.53 44.99 -6.43
CA GLY A 117 3.28 44.29 -7.47
C GLY A 117 3.69 42.89 -7.01
N ILE A 118 4.92 42.49 -7.33
CA ILE A 118 5.50 41.24 -6.82
C ILE A 118 5.73 41.41 -5.32
N HIS A 119 5.19 40.50 -4.50
CA HIS A 119 5.28 40.60 -3.06
C HIS A 119 6.76 40.63 -2.59
N PRO A 120 7.19 41.64 -1.81
CA PRO A 120 8.62 41.92 -1.61
C PRO A 120 9.35 40.91 -0.72
N LEU A 121 8.64 40.26 0.21
CA LEU A 121 9.23 39.30 1.16
C LEU A 121 9.05 37.84 0.74
N ASP A 122 8.08 37.61 -0.15
CA ASP A 122 7.72 36.26 -0.59
C ASP A 122 7.16 36.36 -2.01
N PRO A 123 8.03 36.52 -3.01
CA PRO A 123 7.61 36.74 -4.39
C PRO A 123 7.05 35.45 -5.03
N GLY A 124 7.17 34.31 -4.34
CA GLY A 124 6.83 32.99 -4.87
C GLY A 124 7.98 32.32 -5.63
N LEU A 125 7.91 31.00 -5.75
CA LEU A 125 8.94 30.14 -6.33
C LEU A 125 9.33 30.52 -7.76
N MET A 126 8.36 30.85 -8.63
CA MET A 126 8.64 31.22 -10.02
C MET A 126 9.45 32.51 -10.14
N ALA A 127 9.19 33.49 -9.26
CA ALA A 127 9.92 34.74 -9.26
C ALA A 127 11.37 34.54 -8.78
N VAL A 128 11.58 33.72 -7.74
CA VAL A 128 12.93 33.38 -7.26
C VAL A 128 13.73 32.66 -8.35
N MET A 129 13.09 31.72 -9.07
CA MET A 129 13.71 31.02 -10.19
C MET A 129 14.09 31.98 -11.32
N MET A 130 13.18 32.90 -11.69
CA MET A 130 13.46 33.91 -12.71
C MET A 130 14.54 34.90 -12.30
N ASP A 131 14.64 35.26 -11.02
CA ASP A 131 15.75 36.08 -10.50
C ASP A 131 17.08 35.36 -10.62
N GLU A 132 17.13 34.07 -10.29
CA GLU A 132 18.36 33.28 -10.42
C GLU A 132 18.77 33.10 -11.88
N LEU A 133 17.82 32.81 -12.77
CA LEU A 133 18.07 32.75 -14.21
C LEU A 133 18.57 34.09 -14.75
N ALA A 134 17.95 35.20 -14.36
CA ALA A 134 18.35 36.54 -14.74
C ALA A 134 19.77 36.87 -14.26
N ARG A 135 20.10 36.49 -13.02
CA ARG A 135 21.43 36.66 -12.45
C ARG A 135 22.49 35.86 -13.21
N ARG A 136 22.20 34.60 -13.59
CA ARG A 136 23.15 33.72 -14.30
C ARG A 136 23.33 34.10 -15.77
N ALA A 137 22.25 34.46 -16.46
CA ALA A 137 22.24 34.78 -17.89
C ALA A 137 22.39 36.29 -18.21
N GLY A 138 22.39 37.15 -17.18
CA GLY A 138 22.63 38.59 -17.31
C GLY A 138 21.51 39.40 -17.95
N PHE A 139 20.28 38.89 -17.98
CA PHE A 139 19.10 39.63 -18.48
C PHE A 139 18.33 40.33 -17.34
N THR A 140 17.38 41.19 -17.66
CA THR A 140 16.44 41.79 -16.70
C THR A 140 15.01 41.40 -17.07
N TRP A 141 14.10 41.29 -16.08
CA TRP A 141 12.70 40.92 -16.33
C TRP A 141 11.68 41.61 -15.40
N ARG A 142 12.08 41.97 -14.18
CA ARG A 142 11.20 42.56 -13.15
C ARG A 142 10.57 43.89 -13.55
N GLU A 143 11.10 44.56 -14.56
CA GLU A 143 10.59 45.84 -15.07
C GLU A 143 9.70 45.68 -16.31
N SER A 144 9.55 44.45 -16.83
CA SER A 144 9.02 44.20 -18.17
C SER A 144 8.10 42.98 -18.28
N PHE A 145 7.55 42.49 -17.17
CA PHE A 145 6.65 41.33 -17.16
C PHE A 145 5.18 41.72 -17.29
N ALA A 146 4.39 40.78 -17.80
CA ALA A 146 2.93 40.82 -17.78
C ALA A 146 2.39 39.79 -16.79
N VAL A 147 1.18 40.04 -16.26
CA VAL A 147 0.50 39.12 -15.36
C VAL A 147 -0.83 38.69 -15.94
N VAL A 148 -1.19 37.42 -15.71
CA VAL A 148 -2.53 36.91 -15.97
C VAL A 148 -3.10 36.39 -14.65
N HIS A 149 -4.22 36.97 -14.23
CA HIS A 149 -5.00 36.46 -13.10
C HIS A 149 -5.77 35.22 -13.57
N ALA A 150 -6.09 34.32 -12.63
CA ALA A 150 -6.69 33.01 -12.88
C ALA A 150 -7.63 32.97 -14.09
N LEU A 151 -7.45 31.94 -14.95
CA LEU A 151 -8.51 31.59 -15.91
C LEU A 151 -9.79 31.39 -15.12
N PRO A 152 -10.88 32.08 -15.48
CA PRO A 152 -12.14 31.82 -14.83
C PRO A 152 -12.48 30.35 -15.06
N THR A 153 -12.77 29.67 -13.97
CA THR A 153 -13.09 28.23 -13.95
C THR A 153 -14.38 27.92 -14.70
N LYS A 154 -15.12 28.96 -15.08
CA LYS A 154 -16.27 28.89 -15.97
C LYS A 154 -15.87 29.47 -17.33
N PRO A 155 -16.35 28.89 -18.45
CA PRO A 155 -16.21 29.50 -19.77
C PRO A 155 -16.52 30.99 -19.68
N VAL A 156 -15.51 31.79 -19.94
CA VAL A 156 -15.64 33.24 -19.94
C VAL A 156 -16.34 33.61 -21.21
N SER A 157 -17.67 33.65 -21.17
CA SER A 157 -18.51 34.20 -22.24
C SER A 157 -18.30 35.72 -22.43
N PHE A 158 -17.17 36.29 -21.97
CA PHE A 158 -16.88 37.72 -22.03
C PHE A 158 -16.08 38.10 -23.27
N LEU A 159 -15.55 37.13 -24.03
CA LEU A 159 -14.73 37.41 -25.22
C LEU A 159 -15.53 37.45 -26.52
N THR A 160 -16.79 37.00 -26.51
CA THR A 160 -17.72 37.21 -27.61
C THR A 160 -18.87 38.07 -27.08
N ASN A 161 -18.94 39.33 -27.51
CA ASN A 161 -20.14 40.16 -27.37
C ASN A 161 -21.32 39.62 -28.25
N GLU A 162 -21.17 38.42 -28.83
CA GLU A 162 -22.22 37.69 -29.50
C GLU A 162 -22.99 36.87 -28.46
N THR A 163 -24.18 37.37 -28.15
CA THR A 163 -25.00 36.96 -27.00
C THR A 163 -25.64 35.58 -27.10
N ASP A 164 -25.43 34.81 -28.17
CA ASP A 164 -26.22 33.58 -28.39
C ASP A 164 -25.47 32.41 -29.03
N ASP A 165 -24.15 32.53 -29.28
CA ASP A 165 -23.35 31.43 -29.81
C ASP A 165 -22.47 30.84 -28.71
N GLU A 166 -22.51 29.52 -28.62
CA GLU A 166 -21.83 28.61 -27.70
C GLU A 166 -20.30 28.75 -27.83
N GLY A 167 -19.76 29.89 -27.38
CA GLY A 167 -18.35 30.22 -27.50
C GLY A 167 -17.48 29.24 -26.72
N ASP A 168 -16.54 28.60 -27.42
CA ASP A 168 -15.61 27.63 -26.84
C ASP A 168 -14.88 28.23 -25.63
N ALA A 169 -14.90 27.50 -24.51
CA ALA A 169 -14.18 27.88 -23.31
C ALA A 169 -12.68 27.94 -23.61
N LEU A 170 -12.03 29.08 -23.35
CA LEU A 170 -10.56 29.20 -23.41
C LEU A 170 -9.92 28.10 -22.55
N THR A 171 -9.18 27.19 -23.19
CA THR A 171 -8.47 26.13 -22.50
C THR A 171 -7.11 26.62 -21.98
N PHE A 172 -6.48 25.85 -21.08
CA PHE A 172 -5.11 26.12 -20.67
C PHE A 172 -4.12 25.99 -21.84
N THR A 173 -4.44 25.18 -22.86
CA THR A 173 -3.64 25.09 -24.08
C THR A 173 -3.73 26.38 -24.87
N ASP A 174 -4.92 26.94 -25.06
CA ASP A 174 -5.10 28.21 -25.77
C ASP A 174 -4.37 29.36 -25.06
N LEU A 175 -4.46 29.41 -23.73
CA LEU A 175 -3.72 30.40 -22.94
C LEU A 175 -2.21 30.28 -23.12
N LEU A 176 -1.67 29.05 -23.15
CA LEU A 176 -0.25 28.82 -23.38
C LEU A 176 0.16 29.29 -24.78
N LEU A 177 -0.57 28.86 -25.82
CA LEU A 177 -0.25 29.20 -27.21
C LEU A 177 -0.28 30.71 -27.43
N TRP A 178 -1.35 31.38 -26.97
CA TRP A 178 -1.42 32.83 -26.97
C TRP A 178 -0.25 33.47 -26.20
N SER A 179 0.09 32.92 -25.03
CA SER A 179 1.16 33.46 -24.20
C SER A 179 2.51 33.39 -24.90
N VAL A 180 2.85 32.28 -25.57
CA VAL A 180 4.15 32.12 -26.23
C VAL A 180 4.23 32.86 -27.56
N GLU A 181 3.10 33.11 -28.21
CA GLU A 181 3.02 33.95 -29.42
C GLU A 181 3.13 35.45 -29.10
N THR A 182 2.64 35.86 -27.93
CA THR A 182 2.55 37.26 -27.54
C THR A 182 3.76 37.72 -26.71
N HIS A 183 4.36 36.85 -25.88
CA HIS A 183 5.42 37.19 -24.94
C HIS A 183 6.70 36.40 -25.20
N ASP A 184 7.85 36.90 -24.70
CA ASP A 184 9.14 36.22 -24.85
C ASP A 184 9.15 34.83 -24.19
N LEU A 185 8.43 34.73 -23.06
CA LEU A 185 8.38 33.57 -22.19
C LEU A 185 6.98 33.44 -21.58
N SER A 186 6.52 32.22 -21.40
CA SER A 186 5.36 31.87 -20.61
C SER A 186 5.81 31.15 -19.34
N ILE A 187 5.71 31.83 -18.20
CA ILE A 187 6.21 31.37 -16.91
C ILE A 187 5.04 30.78 -16.11
N ASN A 188 4.93 29.45 -16.18
CA ASN A 188 3.99 28.64 -15.42
C ASN A 188 4.51 27.18 -15.36
N TRP A 189 3.81 26.26 -14.69
CA TRP A 189 4.07 24.82 -14.79
C TRP A 189 3.37 24.22 -16.02
N TRP A 190 3.88 24.50 -17.22
CA TRP A 190 3.25 23.99 -18.43
C TRP A 190 3.60 22.53 -18.69
N ASP A 191 2.58 21.66 -18.63
CA ASP A 191 2.70 20.26 -19.05
C ASP A 191 3.12 20.15 -20.52
N ARG A 192 4.17 19.37 -20.80
CA ARG A 192 4.64 19.08 -22.15
C ARG A 192 3.74 18.04 -22.82
N THR A 193 2.77 18.49 -23.61
CA THR A 193 1.86 17.62 -24.40
C THR A 193 2.15 17.69 -25.89
N LEU A 194 1.76 16.65 -26.64
CA LEU A 194 1.93 16.64 -28.10
C LEU A 194 1.17 17.79 -28.77
N GLU A 195 -0.07 18.03 -28.35
CA GLU A 195 -0.91 19.13 -28.85
C GLU A 195 -0.22 20.50 -28.71
N ARG A 196 0.40 20.78 -27.56
CA ARG A 196 1.11 22.05 -27.33
C ARG A 196 2.39 22.17 -28.16
N LEU A 197 3.10 21.06 -28.36
CA LEU A 197 4.28 20.99 -29.23
C LEU A 197 3.90 21.23 -30.71
N GLU A 198 2.80 20.62 -31.17
CA GLU A 198 2.25 20.83 -32.52
C GLU A 198 1.76 22.26 -32.73
N GLY A 199 1.26 22.90 -31.67
CA GLY A 199 0.93 24.32 -31.64
C GLY A 199 2.13 25.28 -31.64
N GLY A 200 3.36 24.77 -31.72
CA GLY A 200 4.57 25.62 -31.81
C GLY A 200 5.09 26.11 -30.46
N ALA A 201 4.63 25.55 -29.34
CA ALA A 201 5.28 25.78 -28.04
C ALA A 201 6.52 24.88 -27.89
N SER A 202 7.59 25.46 -27.37
CA SER A 202 8.77 24.77 -26.87
C SER A 202 8.77 24.83 -25.34
N PHE A 203 9.27 23.77 -24.71
CA PHE A 203 9.32 23.64 -23.26
C PHE A 203 10.77 23.60 -22.82
N MET A 204 11.06 24.35 -21.77
CA MET A 204 12.37 24.37 -21.15
C MET A 204 12.58 23.15 -20.26
N TYR A 205 13.81 23.01 -19.76
CA TYR A 205 14.16 22.00 -18.77
C TYR A 205 13.15 22.01 -17.61
N PRO A 206 12.62 20.85 -17.21
CA PRO A 206 11.54 20.80 -16.23
C PRO A 206 12.03 21.24 -14.86
N TRP A 207 11.21 22.03 -14.19
CA TRP A 207 11.44 22.47 -12.80
C TRP A 207 10.32 22.00 -11.85
N PHE A 208 9.25 21.44 -12.43
CA PHE A 208 8.05 21.00 -11.74
C PHE A 208 7.73 19.56 -12.13
N ASP A 209 7.60 18.67 -11.15
CA ASP A 209 7.13 17.31 -11.38
C ASP A 209 5.59 17.27 -11.44
N GLY A 210 5.09 17.31 -12.68
CA GLY A 210 3.68 17.19 -13.03
C GLY A 210 3.17 15.76 -13.06
N SER A 211 3.90 14.80 -12.48
CA SER A 211 3.45 13.42 -12.39
C SER A 211 2.06 13.32 -11.75
N ILE A 212 1.18 12.55 -12.37
CA ILE A 212 -0.18 12.32 -11.88
C ILE A 212 -0.14 11.17 -10.86
N ILE A 213 -0.64 11.43 -9.66
CA ILE A 213 -0.72 10.46 -8.56
C ILE A 213 -2.16 10.31 -8.06
N MET A 214 -2.39 9.27 -7.26
CA MET A 214 -3.66 9.03 -6.58
C MET A 214 -3.48 9.31 -5.09
N VAL A 215 -4.32 10.16 -4.52
CA VAL A 215 -4.34 10.42 -3.08
C VAL A 215 -5.64 9.89 -2.52
N ARG A 216 -5.59 9.17 -1.41
CA ARG A 216 -6.77 8.67 -0.69
C ARG A 216 -6.71 9.05 0.78
N HIS A 217 -7.82 8.85 1.47
CA HIS A 217 -7.83 8.81 2.92
C HIS A 217 -7.10 7.54 3.39
N MET A 218 -6.15 7.69 4.32
CA MET A 218 -5.72 6.66 5.27
C MET A 218 -6.96 6.31 6.10
N SER A 219 -7.89 5.55 5.54
CA SER A 219 -8.96 4.99 6.36
C SER A 219 -8.27 4.16 7.43
N ASP A 220 -8.53 4.45 8.71
CA ASP A 220 -8.30 3.45 9.75
C ASP A 220 -8.81 2.12 9.19
N PRO A 221 -8.07 1.01 9.36
CA PRO A 221 -8.57 -0.31 9.02
C PRO A 221 -10.02 -0.33 9.45
N VAL A 222 -10.96 -0.50 8.52
CA VAL A 222 -12.34 -0.73 8.91
C VAL A 222 -12.30 -2.10 9.55
N VAL A 223 -11.92 -2.13 10.83
CA VAL A 223 -12.11 -3.26 11.69
C VAL A 223 -13.61 -3.39 11.67
N ASP A 224 -14.13 -4.36 10.94
CA ASP A 224 -15.54 -4.70 10.95
C ASP A 224 -15.92 -4.89 12.43
N GLU A 225 -16.44 -3.82 13.05
CA GLU A 225 -16.74 -3.80 14.49
C GLU A 225 -17.85 -4.82 14.83
N GLY A 226 -18.46 -5.43 13.81
CA GLY A 226 -19.60 -6.32 13.93
C GLY A 226 -19.31 -7.82 14.03
N SER A 227 -18.18 -8.34 13.54
CA SER A 227 -17.96 -9.80 13.53
C SER A 227 -16.79 -10.22 14.42
N ILE A 228 -17.11 -10.62 15.64
CA ILE A 228 -16.18 -11.35 16.50
C ILE A 228 -15.96 -12.73 15.87
N ASP A 229 -14.81 -12.93 15.24
CA ASP A 229 -14.39 -14.24 14.75
C ASP A 229 -14.04 -15.16 15.93
N LEU A 230 -15.03 -15.91 16.42
CA LEU A 230 -14.85 -16.90 17.50
C LEU A 230 -13.85 -18.01 17.15
N TRP A 231 -13.48 -18.14 15.88
CA TRP A 231 -12.54 -19.14 15.37
C TRP A 231 -11.14 -18.57 15.09
N ASN A 232 -10.85 -17.31 15.45
CA ASN A 232 -9.57 -16.69 15.15
C ASN A 232 -8.37 -17.44 15.76
N TRP A 233 -8.56 -18.17 16.87
CA TRP A 233 -7.54 -19.02 17.48
C TRP A 233 -7.15 -20.25 16.64
N LEU A 234 -7.98 -20.69 15.68
CA LEU A 234 -7.62 -21.77 14.75
C LEU A 234 -6.80 -21.29 13.55
N ARG A 235 -6.78 -19.97 13.29
CA ARG A 235 -6.13 -19.34 12.13
C ARG A 235 -4.61 -19.58 11.99
N PRO A 236 -3.83 -19.79 13.06
CA PRO A 236 -2.38 -20.04 12.94
C PRO A 236 -2.00 -21.27 12.11
N PHE A 237 -2.95 -22.19 11.91
CA PHE A 237 -2.77 -23.39 11.12
C PHE A 237 -3.93 -23.57 10.14
N ASP A 238 -3.62 -23.98 8.92
CA ASP A 238 -4.64 -24.36 7.96
C ASP A 238 -5.40 -25.63 8.43
N ARG A 239 -6.61 -25.82 7.91
CA ARG A 239 -7.47 -26.98 8.21
C ARG A 239 -6.73 -28.31 7.97
N GLY A 240 -5.88 -28.37 6.94
CA GLY A 240 -5.05 -29.54 6.66
C GLY A 240 -4.09 -29.87 7.81
N VAL A 241 -3.44 -28.87 8.39
CA VAL A 241 -2.49 -29.04 9.51
C VAL A 241 -3.21 -29.51 10.77
N TRP A 242 -4.40 -28.96 11.06
CA TRP A 242 -5.24 -29.42 12.17
C TRP A 242 -5.69 -30.88 12.01
N LEU A 243 -6.07 -31.28 10.81
CA LEU A 243 -6.44 -32.66 10.52
C LEU A 243 -5.23 -33.61 10.67
N MET A 244 -4.06 -33.19 10.18
CA MET A 244 -2.82 -33.96 10.33
C MET A 244 -2.37 -34.07 11.78
N THR A 245 -2.52 -33.00 12.56
CA THR A 245 -2.23 -33.00 14.01
C THR A 245 -3.15 -33.97 14.73
N SER A 246 -4.46 -33.89 14.47
CA SER A 246 -5.47 -34.80 15.03
C SER A 246 -5.19 -36.26 14.66
N THR A 247 -4.83 -36.51 13.39
CA THR A 247 -4.45 -37.84 12.90
C THR A 247 -3.19 -38.35 13.61
N THR A 248 -2.19 -37.50 13.80
CA THR A 248 -0.94 -37.84 14.49
C THR A 248 -1.18 -38.21 15.95
N ILE A 249 -2.06 -37.50 16.65
CA ILE A 249 -2.47 -37.83 18.03
C ILE A 249 -3.12 -39.22 18.09
N ILE A 250 -4.04 -39.53 17.16
CA ILE A 250 -4.72 -40.83 17.11
C ILE A 250 -3.73 -41.96 16.79
N VAL A 251 -2.90 -41.78 15.76
CA VAL A 251 -1.89 -42.77 15.36
C VAL A 251 -0.88 -43.00 16.50
N SER A 252 -0.50 -41.94 17.22
CA SER A 252 0.41 -42.03 18.37
C SER A 252 -0.19 -42.84 19.52
N ALA A 253 -1.49 -42.67 19.79
CA ALA A 253 -2.19 -43.46 20.80
C ALA A 253 -2.20 -44.96 20.43
N ILE A 254 -2.45 -45.28 19.16
CA ILE A 254 -2.43 -46.66 18.65
C ILE A 254 -1.01 -47.24 18.71
N ALA A 255 0.00 -46.47 18.30
CA ALA A 255 1.41 -46.90 18.31
C ALA A 255 1.90 -47.16 19.74
N TYR A 256 1.61 -46.26 20.68
CA TYR A 256 1.95 -46.45 22.08
C TYR A 256 1.29 -47.69 22.67
N GLN A 257 0.00 -47.89 22.39
CA GLN A 257 -0.74 -49.08 22.79
C GLN A 257 -0.09 -50.36 22.23
N TRP A 258 0.30 -50.35 20.95
CA TRP A 258 0.94 -51.48 20.30
C TRP A 258 2.30 -51.80 20.95
N ILE A 259 3.13 -50.79 21.18
CA ILE A 259 4.47 -50.96 21.77
C ILE A 259 4.37 -51.56 23.18
N GLU A 260 3.48 -51.05 24.02
CA GLU A 260 3.28 -51.59 25.38
C GLU A 260 2.55 -52.95 25.38
N TYR A 261 1.80 -53.27 24.33
CA TYR A 261 1.21 -54.60 24.16
C TYR A 261 2.30 -55.64 23.92
N LEU A 262 3.22 -55.34 22.99
CA LEU A 262 4.37 -56.19 22.68
C LEU A 262 5.32 -56.36 23.87
N SER A 263 5.39 -55.37 24.77
CA SER A 263 6.20 -55.43 26.00
C SER A 263 5.62 -56.35 27.08
N GLY A 264 4.40 -56.86 26.89
CA GLY A 264 3.71 -57.77 27.82
C GLY A 264 2.98 -57.09 28.98
N HIS A 265 2.87 -55.75 29.00
CA HIS A 265 2.35 -54.97 30.14
C HIS A 265 0.83 -54.73 30.16
N GLY A 266 0.03 -55.43 29.34
CA GLY A 266 -1.40 -55.16 29.16
C GLY A 266 -2.41 -56.08 29.87
N ARG A 267 -1.99 -56.98 30.78
CA ARG A 267 -2.89 -58.00 31.34
C ARG A 267 -3.83 -57.42 32.40
N GLY A 268 -5.04 -57.02 31.99
CA GLY A 268 -6.14 -56.74 32.93
C GLY A 268 -7.12 -55.64 32.52
N ARG A 269 -6.84 -54.84 31.49
CA ARG A 269 -7.76 -53.79 31.00
C ARG A 269 -8.47 -54.24 29.73
N THR A 270 -9.68 -53.75 29.51
CA THR A 270 -10.36 -53.91 28.22
C THR A 270 -9.62 -53.10 27.16
N TRP A 271 -9.55 -53.61 25.92
CA TRP A 271 -8.82 -52.96 24.82
C TRP A 271 -9.28 -51.51 24.60
N TRP A 272 -10.59 -51.25 24.75
CA TRP A 272 -11.18 -49.91 24.62
C TRP A 272 -10.79 -48.94 25.72
N GLN A 273 -10.82 -49.36 26.99
CA GLN A 273 -10.37 -48.50 28.09
C GLN A 273 -8.90 -48.11 27.91
N TRP A 274 -8.09 -49.08 27.49
CA TRP A 274 -6.68 -48.82 27.28
C TRP A 274 -6.41 -47.89 26.09
N PHE A 275 -7.14 -48.04 24.99
CA PHE A 275 -7.08 -47.09 23.88
C PHE A 275 -7.48 -45.67 24.30
N LEU A 276 -8.58 -45.53 25.04
CA LEU A 276 -9.05 -44.23 25.53
C LEU A 276 -8.06 -43.59 26.51
N ASP A 277 -7.47 -44.36 27.41
CA ASP A 277 -6.40 -43.91 28.31
C ASP A 277 -5.20 -43.37 27.51
N ASN A 278 -4.75 -44.12 26.49
CA ASN A 278 -3.60 -43.73 25.66
C ASN A 278 -3.92 -42.54 24.74
N LEU A 279 -5.16 -42.45 24.25
CA LEU A 279 -5.63 -41.31 23.46
C LEU A 279 -5.69 -40.05 24.32
N TYR A 280 -6.19 -40.15 25.55
CA TYR A 280 -6.15 -39.07 26.52
C TYR A 280 -4.71 -38.62 26.81
N LEU A 281 -3.80 -39.56 27.12
CA LEU A 281 -2.38 -39.27 27.35
C LEU A 281 -1.70 -38.61 26.14
N SER A 282 -2.04 -39.06 24.92
CA SER A 282 -1.52 -38.47 23.68
C SER A 282 -2.07 -37.07 23.43
N ALA A 283 -3.35 -36.83 23.76
CA ALA A 283 -3.99 -35.52 23.61
C ALA A 283 -3.47 -34.49 24.62
N ILE A 284 -3.24 -34.87 25.89
CA ILE A 284 -2.70 -33.94 26.90
C ILE A 284 -1.22 -33.61 26.68
N ASN A 285 -0.49 -34.45 25.93
CA ASN A 285 0.89 -34.15 25.57
C ASN A 285 0.99 -32.98 24.56
N PHE A 286 -0.05 -32.75 23.75
CA PHE A 286 -0.08 -31.66 22.77
C PHE A 286 0.09 -30.25 23.40
N PRO A 287 -0.60 -29.88 24.49
CA PRO A 287 -0.33 -28.65 25.24
C PRO A 287 0.90 -28.73 26.16
N GLN A 288 1.82 -29.67 25.93
CA GLN A 288 3.05 -29.89 26.71
C GLN A 288 2.85 -30.45 28.13
N ASN A 289 1.70 -31.06 28.43
CA ASN A 289 1.51 -31.79 29.69
C ASN A 289 1.84 -33.28 29.51
N TYR A 290 3.11 -33.64 29.73
CA TYR A 290 3.61 -35.00 29.53
C TYR A 290 3.39 -35.88 30.77
N GLU A 291 2.50 -36.87 30.67
CA GLU A 291 2.21 -37.84 31.75
C GLU A 291 2.46 -39.30 31.32
N PHE A 292 3.23 -39.53 30.25
CA PHE A 292 3.55 -40.89 29.83
C PHE A 292 4.55 -41.52 30.82
N GLU A 293 4.15 -42.66 31.40
CA GLU A 293 5.02 -43.53 32.22
C GLU A 293 5.37 -44.84 31.49
N PRO A 294 6.16 -44.81 30.40
CA PRO A 294 6.50 -46.01 29.65
C PRO A 294 7.41 -46.92 30.47
N LYS A 295 6.98 -48.19 30.59
CA LYS A 295 7.75 -49.23 31.27
C LYS A 295 8.78 -49.87 30.34
N SER A 296 8.45 -49.96 29.05
CA SER A 296 9.35 -50.49 28.04
C SER A 296 10.36 -49.46 27.55
N PHE A 297 11.55 -49.92 27.14
CA PHE A 297 12.55 -49.03 26.54
C PHE A 297 12.07 -48.40 25.23
N ALA A 298 11.38 -49.19 24.39
CA ALA A 298 10.76 -48.68 23.16
C ALA A 298 9.70 -47.61 23.44
N GLY A 299 8.88 -47.80 24.48
CA GLY A 299 7.90 -46.81 24.92
C GLY A 299 8.56 -45.51 25.41
N ARG A 300 9.71 -45.60 26.10
CA ARG A 300 10.49 -44.42 26.53
C ARG A 300 11.00 -43.60 25.34
N LEU A 301 11.55 -44.27 24.33
CA LEU A 301 12.03 -43.60 23.12
C LEU A 301 10.89 -42.96 22.33
N PHE A 302 9.76 -43.67 22.20
CA PHE A 302 8.55 -43.12 21.59
C PHE A 302 8.04 -41.89 22.36
N GLY A 303 8.02 -41.97 23.69
CA GLY A 303 7.71 -40.87 24.61
C GLY A 303 8.54 -39.61 24.32
N VAL A 304 9.86 -39.75 24.24
CA VAL A 304 10.76 -38.63 23.88
C VAL A 304 10.42 -38.05 22.50
N SER A 305 10.17 -38.91 21.51
CA SER A 305 9.81 -38.47 20.15
C SER A 305 8.51 -37.68 20.13
N ILE A 306 7.47 -38.14 20.83
CA ILE A 306 6.17 -37.45 20.84
C ILE A 306 6.22 -36.15 21.66
N SER A 307 7.02 -36.09 22.74
CA SER A 307 7.28 -34.84 23.47
C SER A 307 7.97 -33.80 22.59
N LEU A 308 8.98 -34.21 21.82
CA LEU A 308 9.69 -33.31 20.90
C LEU A 308 8.75 -32.78 19.81
N TRP A 309 7.92 -33.65 19.23
CA TRP A 309 6.91 -33.24 18.26
C TRP A 309 5.91 -32.24 18.85
N ALA A 310 5.39 -32.51 20.06
CA ALA A 310 4.45 -31.62 20.72
C ALA A 310 5.08 -30.25 21.02
N LEU A 311 6.33 -30.23 21.53
CA LEU A 311 7.09 -28.99 21.75
C LEU A 311 7.22 -28.16 20.46
N LEU A 312 7.59 -28.80 19.35
CA LEU A 312 7.70 -28.14 18.04
C LEU A 312 6.35 -27.59 17.56
N MET A 313 5.27 -28.38 17.64
CA MET A 313 3.94 -27.95 17.24
C MET A 313 3.43 -26.76 18.06
N THR A 314 3.60 -26.78 19.39
CA THR A 314 3.24 -25.64 20.25
C THR A 314 4.07 -24.41 19.91
N ALA A 315 5.39 -24.56 19.71
CA ALA A 315 6.26 -23.43 19.37
C ALA A 315 5.87 -22.78 18.04
N THR A 316 5.63 -23.58 16.99
CA THR A 316 5.18 -23.08 15.69
C THR A 316 3.80 -22.42 15.79
N TYR A 317 2.88 -22.99 16.56
CA TYR A 317 1.58 -22.38 16.81
C TYR A 317 1.73 -21.00 17.46
N THR A 318 2.56 -20.87 18.49
CA THR A 318 2.78 -19.59 19.17
C THR A 318 3.46 -18.56 18.28
N ALA A 319 4.40 -18.98 17.42
CA ALA A 319 5.07 -18.09 16.47
C ALA A 319 4.11 -17.58 15.40
N ASN A 320 3.30 -18.47 14.81
CA ASN A 320 2.31 -18.10 13.80
C ASN A 320 1.18 -17.24 14.40
N LEU A 321 0.76 -17.53 15.62
CA LEU A 321 -0.22 -16.71 16.33
C LEU A 321 0.33 -15.31 16.59
N ALA A 322 1.58 -15.18 17.05
CA ALA A 322 2.22 -13.89 17.23
C ALA A 322 2.30 -13.11 15.90
N SER A 323 2.69 -13.77 14.81
CA SER A 323 2.73 -13.16 13.48
C SER A 323 1.35 -12.68 13.02
N LEU A 324 0.28 -13.46 13.25
CA LEU A 324 -1.09 -13.09 12.88
C LEU A 324 -1.68 -11.97 13.75
N LEU A 325 -1.18 -11.80 14.96
CA LEU A 325 -1.60 -10.71 15.85
C LEU A 325 -0.88 -9.40 15.53
N VAL A 326 0.32 -9.48 14.93
CA VAL A 326 1.04 -8.32 14.39
C VAL A 326 0.55 -7.97 12.98
N ASP A 327 0.18 -8.97 12.17
CA ASP A 327 -0.38 -8.78 10.84
C ASP A 327 -1.88 -8.43 10.95
N THR A 328 -2.18 -7.19 11.35
CA THR A 328 -3.49 -6.59 11.15
C THR A 328 -3.70 -6.44 9.65
N LYS A 329 -4.14 -7.52 8.99
CA LYS A 329 -4.53 -7.48 7.58
C LYS A 329 -5.68 -6.49 7.41
N THR A 330 -5.33 -5.25 7.16
CA THR A 330 -6.09 -4.34 6.33
C THR A 330 -6.21 -4.99 4.95
N THR A 331 -7.18 -5.89 4.77
CA THR A 331 -7.69 -6.17 3.42
C THR A 331 -8.55 -5.01 2.97
N THR A 332 -8.12 -3.77 3.21
CA THR A 332 -8.56 -2.66 2.38
C THR A 332 -7.94 -2.96 1.03
N PHE A 333 -8.79 -3.09 0.01
CA PHE A 333 -8.35 -3.24 -1.37
C PHE A 333 -7.25 -2.22 -1.64
N VAL A 334 -6.00 -2.68 -1.80
CA VAL A 334 -4.87 -1.81 -2.03
C VAL A 334 -4.94 -1.42 -3.50
N VAL A 335 -5.34 -0.18 -3.74
CA VAL A 335 -5.35 0.39 -5.09
C VAL A 335 -3.90 0.66 -5.49
N GLU A 336 -3.27 -0.30 -6.15
CA GLU A 336 -1.89 -0.15 -6.62
C GLU A 336 -1.81 0.70 -7.90
N SER A 337 -2.87 0.68 -8.71
CA SER A 337 -2.92 1.39 -9.98
C SER A 337 -4.29 2.00 -10.30
N MET A 338 -4.30 2.97 -11.21
CA MET A 338 -5.53 3.58 -11.70
C MET A 338 -6.48 2.54 -12.34
N ASP A 339 -5.93 1.51 -13.00
CA ASP A 339 -6.72 0.42 -13.58
C ASP A 339 -7.50 -0.37 -12.52
N ASP A 340 -6.92 -0.54 -11.32
CA ASP A 340 -7.58 -1.21 -10.19
C ASP A 340 -8.74 -0.36 -9.66
N ALA A 341 -8.53 0.95 -9.50
CA ALA A 341 -9.57 1.89 -9.09
C ALA A 341 -10.75 1.89 -10.07
N VAL A 342 -10.43 1.91 -11.37
CA VAL A 342 -11.43 1.93 -12.44
C VAL A 342 -12.20 0.60 -12.51
N THR A 343 -11.50 -0.54 -12.36
CA THR A 343 -12.12 -1.88 -12.35
C THR A 343 -13.02 -2.08 -11.13
N ALA A 344 -12.61 -1.55 -9.97
CA ALA A 344 -13.41 -1.54 -8.75
C ALA A 344 -14.52 -0.48 -8.75
N ASN A 345 -14.64 0.33 -9.81
CA ASN A 345 -15.62 1.42 -9.96
C ASN A 345 -15.56 2.43 -8.79
N ILE A 346 -14.35 2.72 -8.33
CA ILE A 346 -14.07 3.67 -7.26
C ILE A 346 -14.30 5.09 -7.79
N PRO A 347 -15.06 5.96 -7.07
CA PRO A 347 -15.26 7.35 -7.47
C PRO A 347 -13.96 8.16 -7.36
N LEU A 348 -13.60 8.85 -8.44
CA LEU A 348 -12.38 9.65 -8.57
C LEU A 348 -12.72 11.15 -8.56
N CYS A 349 -12.24 11.90 -7.56
CA CYS A 349 -12.24 13.36 -7.62
C CYS A 349 -11.14 13.85 -8.59
N VAL A 350 -11.50 14.77 -9.47
CA VAL A 350 -10.55 15.38 -10.42
C VAL A 350 -10.73 16.89 -10.47
N TYR A 351 -9.64 17.62 -10.64
CA TYR A 351 -9.69 19.05 -10.87
C TYR A 351 -10.01 19.31 -12.35
N GLU A 352 -11.23 19.75 -12.61
CA GLU A 352 -11.78 19.92 -13.96
C GLU A 352 -10.94 20.87 -14.83
N ASN A 353 -10.89 20.60 -16.14
CA ASN A 353 -10.19 21.41 -17.15
C ASN A 353 -8.66 21.48 -16.96
N THR A 354 -8.07 20.58 -16.17
CA THR A 354 -6.61 20.44 -16.05
C THR A 354 -6.06 19.33 -16.94
N GLY A 355 -4.73 19.29 -17.10
CA GLY A 355 -4.05 18.21 -17.83
C GLY A 355 -4.30 16.83 -17.22
N ALA A 356 -4.44 16.76 -15.88
CA ALA A 356 -4.78 15.52 -15.18
C ALA A 356 -6.21 15.04 -15.51
N ASP A 357 -7.18 15.95 -15.51
CA ASP A 357 -8.57 15.62 -15.86
C ASP A 357 -8.70 15.15 -17.31
N ALA A 358 -8.12 15.90 -18.26
CA ALA A 358 -8.11 15.54 -19.67
C ALA A 358 -7.48 14.16 -19.89
N PHE A 359 -6.39 13.86 -19.17
CA PHE A 359 -5.74 12.55 -19.24
C PHE A 359 -6.63 11.42 -18.71
N VAL A 360 -7.28 11.60 -17.56
CA VAL A 360 -8.21 10.60 -17.00
C VAL A 360 -9.38 10.38 -17.95
N GLN A 361 -9.98 11.46 -18.47
CA GLN A 361 -11.09 11.38 -19.41
C GLN A 361 -10.72 10.66 -20.72
N GLN A 362 -9.52 10.92 -21.25
CA GLN A 362 -9.07 10.33 -22.50
C GLN A 362 -8.71 8.84 -22.35
N LYS A 363 -7.92 8.50 -21.32
CA LYS A 363 -7.36 7.14 -21.13
C LYS A 363 -8.30 6.20 -20.39
N TYR A 364 -9.06 6.72 -19.42
CA TYR A 364 -9.92 5.94 -18.52
C TYR A 364 -11.39 6.37 -18.66
N ARG A 365 -11.96 6.23 -19.86
CA ARG A 365 -13.33 6.68 -20.19
C ARG A 365 -14.42 6.07 -19.30
N GLN A 366 -14.17 4.86 -18.80
CA GLN A 366 -15.07 4.12 -17.92
C GLN A 366 -14.90 4.47 -16.43
N ALA A 367 -13.95 5.34 -16.08
CA ALA A 367 -13.75 5.79 -14.71
C ALA A 367 -14.96 6.60 -14.21
N ARG A 368 -15.36 6.36 -12.96
CA ARG A 368 -16.40 7.15 -12.30
C ARG A 368 -15.82 8.47 -11.78
N ARG A 369 -15.70 9.43 -12.69
CA ARG A 369 -15.13 10.76 -12.45
C ARG A 369 -16.13 11.70 -11.77
N ILE A 370 -15.65 12.47 -10.79
CA ILE A 370 -16.39 13.55 -10.10
C ILE A 370 -15.56 14.84 -10.27
N PRO A 371 -15.92 15.72 -11.22
CA PRO A 371 -15.20 16.97 -11.45
C PRO A 371 -15.43 18.00 -10.33
N PHE A 372 -14.39 18.77 -10.02
CA PHE A 372 -14.46 19.96 -9.18
C PHE A 372 -13.74 21.14 -9.81
N ASP A 373 -14.24 22.34 -9.55
CA ASP A 373 -13.81 23.62 -10.10
C ASP A 373 -12.46 24.10 -9.53
N SER A 374 -11.99 23.48 -8.46
CA SER A 374 -10.77 23.89 -7.76
C SER A 374 -10.05 22.69 -7.18
N GLU A 375 -8.72 22.79 -7.12
CA GLU A 375 -7.86 21.78 -6.51
C GLU A 375 -8.26 21.54 -5.05
N LEU A 376 -8.47 22.61 -4.28
CA LEU A 376 -8.97 22.52 -2.89
C LEU A 376 -10.30 21.77 -2.78
N GLY A 377 -11.22 21.99 -3.71
CA GLY A 377 -12.51 21.30 -3.74
C GLY A 377 -12.36 19.78 -3.88
N THR A 378 -11.38 19.30 -4.65
CA THR A 378 -11.13 17.86 -4.79
C THR A 378 -10.69 17.20 -3.48
N PHE A 379 -9.84 17.88 -2.70
CA PHE A 379 -9.37 17.38 -1.40
C PHE A 379 -10.46 17.46 -0.32
N GLN A 380 -11.28 18.51 -0.34
CA GLN A 380 -12.44 18.62 0.54
C GLN A 380 -13.46 17.51 0.25
N ALA A 381 -13.74 17.25 -1.02
CA ALA A 381 -14.63 16.17 -1.43
C ALA A 381 -14.12 14.78 -1.05
N LEU A 382 -12.79 14.57 -1.08
CA LEU A 382 -12.15 13.36 -0.58
C LEU A 382 -12.38 13.19 0.94
N GLN A 383 -12.15 14.24 1.73
CA GLN A 383 -12.37 14.21 3.19
C GLN A 383 -13.86 14.02 3.55
N GLU A 384 -14.77 14.58 2.75
CA GLU A 384 -16.21 14.43 2.92
C GLU A 384 -16.73 13.04 2.48
N GLY A 385 -15.88 12.20 1.89
CA GLY A 385 -16.25 10.88 1.39
C GLY A 385 -17.13 10.92 0.13
N GLN A 386 -17.10 12.02 -0.63
CA GLN A 386 -17.80 12.11 -1.91
C GLN A 386 -17.09 11.27 -2.99
N CYS A 387 -15.77 11.15 -2.86
CA CYS A 387 -14.92 10.24 -3.62
C CYS A 387 -13.97 9.51 -2.65
N GLU A 388 -13.38 8.41 -3.09
CA GLU A 388 -12.42 7.62 -2.28
C GLU A 388 -10.97 7.90 -2.70
N ILE A 389 -10.78 8.38 -3.93
CA ILE A 389 -9.48 8.78 -4.48
C ILE A 389 -9.61 10.16 -5.12
N THR A 390 -8.64 11.03 -4.89
CA THR A 390 -8.43 12.24 -5.70
C THR A 390 -7.20 12.09 -6.60
N VAL A 391 -7.29 12.61 -7.81
CA VAL A 391 -6.19 12.64 -8.78
C VAL A 391 -5.49 13.98 -8.70
N ALA A 392 -4.21 13.98 -8.35
CA ALA A 392 -3.44 15.20 -8.10
C ALA A 392 -2.07 15.17 -8.79
N TYR A 393 -1.46 16.35 -8.91
CA TYR A 393 -0.07 16.49 -9.34
C TYR A 393 0.88 16.24 -8.16
N TYR A 394 1.95 15.47 -8.39
CA TYR A 394 2.91 15.06 -7.36
C TYR A 394 3.52 16.24 -6.61
N GLN A 395 4.08 17.21 -7.33
CA GLN A 395 4.71 18.38 -6.71
C GLN A 395 3.71 19.24 -5.91
N ASN A 396 2.44 19.29 -6.33
CA ASN A 396 1.39 19.98 -5.58
C ASN A 396 1.05 19.24 -4.28
N TRP A 397 0.95 17.91 -4.35
CA TRP A 397 0.67 17.05 -3.20
C TRP A 397 1.70 17.20 -2.09
N LEU A 398 3.00 17.28 -2.40
CA LEU A 398 4.04 17.46 -1.39
C LEU A 398 3.79 18.69 -0.49
N GLY A 399 3.32 19.79 -1.08
CA GLY A 399 2.93 20.99 -0.31
C GLY A 399 1.59 20.82 0.42
N PHE A 400 0.62 20.16 -0.23
CA PHE A 400 -0.72 19.98 0.34
C PHE A 400 -0.77 19.00 1.51
N ALA A 401 0.09 17.99 1.51
CA ALA A 401 0.20 17.03 2.59
C ALA A 401 0.46 17.72 3.95
N GLN A 402 1.10 18.89 3.93
CA GLN A 402 1.47 19.69 5.11
C GLN A 402 0.65 20.98 5.27
N GLN A 403 -0.48 21.09 4.57
CA GLN A 403 -1.36 22.25 4.64
C GLN A 403 -2.74 21.86 5.18
N LYS A 404 -3.18 22.51 6.26
CA LYS A 404 -4.43 22.28 6.96
C LYS A 404 -5.65 22.51 6.08
N ALA A 405 -5.54 23.39 5.09
CA ALA A 405 -6.61 23.58 4.11
C ALA A 405 -6.90 22.31 3.30
N TYR A 406 -5.88 21.50 3.00
CA TYR A 406 -5.96 20.32 2.13
C TYR A 406 -5.90 19.00 2.89
N ASN A 407 -5.22 18.97 4.04
CA ASN A 407 -5.02 17.79 4.88
C ASN A 407 -5.08 18.18 6.38
N PRO A 408 -6.26 18.60 6.90
CA PRO A 408 -6.41 19.11 8.25
C PRO A 408 -6.13 18.06 9.33
N THR A 409 -6.29 16.79 9.00
CA THR A 409 -6.21 15.63 9.89
C THR A 409 -4.99 14.76 9.63
N CYS A 410 -4.11 15.12 8.69
CA CYS A 410 -2.92 14.34 8.35
C CYS A 410 -3.23 12.87 8.01
N ASP A 411 -4.44 12.61 7.49
CA ASP A 411 -4.98 11.29 7.19
C ASP A 411 -5.11 11.06 5.68
N LEU A 412 -4.46 11.88 4.87
CA LEU A 412 -4.39 11.68 3.43
C LEU A 412 -3.01 11.10 3.06
N GLU A 413 -3.01 10.12 2.16
CA GLU A 413 -1.79 9.48 1.65
C GLU A 413 -1.80 9.36 0.13
N TRP A 414 -0.61 9.47 -0.46
CA TRP A 414 -0.39 9.01 -1.82
C TRP A 414 -0.42 7.48 -1.83
N VAL A 415 -1.26 6.91 -2.71
CA VAL A 415 -1.36 5.48 -2.95
C VAL A 415 -0.99 5.06 -4.36
N GLY A 416 -0.51 3.82 -4.44
CA GLY A 416 -0.17 3.18 -5.68
C GLY A 416 1.01 3.83 -6.39
N ARG A 417 1.26 3.38 -7.61
CA ARG A 417 2.30 3.96 -8.47
C ARG A 417 1.82 5.25 -9.13
N THR A 418 2.79 6.07 -9.55
CA THR A 418 2.54 7.20 -10.45
C THR A 418 1.75 6.74 -11.68
N VAL A 419 0.62 7.39 -11.94
CA VAL A 419 -0.30 7.04 -13.02
C VAL A 419 0.28 7.44 -14.38
N LYS A 420 0.91 8.61 -14.41
CA LYS A 420 1.61 9.14 -15.59
C LYS A 420 2.69 10.11 -15.12
N THR A 421 3.92 9.89 -15.56
CA THR A 421 4.99 10.86 -15.38
C THR A 421 4.82 12.01 -16.36
N ILE A 422 4.81 13.24 -15.85
CA ILE A 422 4.76 14.45 -16.68
C ILE A 422 5.81 15.40 -16.16
N GLN A 423 6.63 15.89 -17.08
CA GLN A 423 7.59 16.94 -16.81
C GLN A 423 6.98 18.26 -17.25
N SER A 424 6.97 19.23 -16.34
CA SER A 424 6.38 20.55 -16.60
C SER A 424 7.45 21.63 -16.42
N GLY A 425 7.39 22.64 -17.28
CA GLY A 425 8.43 23.65 -17.38
C GLY A 425 7.90 24.97 -17.89
N PHE A 426 8.80 25.96 -17.96
CA PHE A 426 8.52 27.20 -18.68
C PHE A 426 8.42 26.93 -20.18
N ALA A 427 7.74 27.81 -20.90
CA ALA A 427 7.54 27.65 -22.33
C ALA A 427 7.86 28.92 -23.10
N ASN A 428 8.25 28.75 -24.36
CA ASN A 428 8.47 29.83 -25.34
C ASN A 428 8.03 29.37 -26.73
N ALA A 429 7.91 30.29 -27.68
CA ALA A 429 7.59 29.92 -29.06
C ALA A 429 8.78 29.23 -29.72
N VAL A 430 8.49 28.18 -30.51
CA VAL A 430 9.41 27.62 -31.51
C VAL A 430 9.51 28.61 -32.66
N ASP A 431 10.48 29.52 -32.56
CA ASP A 431 10.74 30.52 -33.58
C ASP A 431 12.25 30.69 -33.74
N THR A 432 12.74 30.24 -34.89
CA THR A 432 14.13 30.39 -35.35
C THR A 432 14.24 31.33 -36.55
N GLY A 433 13.13 31.94 -36.99
CA GLY A 433 13.04 32.62 -38.29
C GLY A 433 12.59 34.08 -38.23
N ASP A 434 11.56 34.42 -37.45
CA ASP A 434 11.00 35.77 -37.41
C ASP A 434 11.62 36.63 -36.29
N LYS A 435 11.50 36.18 -35.04
CA LYS A 435 12.05 36.86 -33.86
C LYS A 435 13.17 36.07 -33.20
N CYS A 436 13.38 34.83 -33.62
CA CYS A 436 14.43 33.93 -33.13
C CYS A 436 14.36 33.67 -31.61
N THR A 437 13.15 33.72 -31.00
CA THR A 437 12.97 33.53 -29.55
C THR A 437 13.29 32.12 -29.05
N SER A 438 13.48 31.14 -29.94
CA SER A 438 14.04 29.84 -29.56
C SER A 438 15.43 29.96 -28.92
N LEU A 439 16.19 31.02 -29.22
CA LEU A 439 17.45 31.30 -28.54
C LEU A 439 17.25 31.49 -27.04
N ILE A 440 16.16 32.13 -26.61
CA ILE A 440 15.88 32.36 -25.18
C ILE A 440 15.77 31.02 -24.46
N GLY A 441 14.93 30.11 -24.97
CA GLY A 441 14.78 28.76 -24.42
C GLY A 441 16.10 28.01 -24.34
N ASN A 442 16.89 28.01 -25.41
CA ASN A 442 18.19 27.32 -25.44
C ASN A 442 19.17 27.84 -24.37
N VAL A 443 19.19 29.14 -24.10
CA VAL A 443 20.07 29.72 -23.07
C VAL A 443 19.56 29.38 -21.67
N LEU A 444 18.25 29.52 -21.44
CA LEU A 444 17.67 29.22 -20.14
C LEU A 444 17.76 27.74 -19.78
N ASP A 445 17.64 26.84 -20.76
CA ASP A 445 17.82 25.39 -20.55
C ASP A 445 19.20 25.03 -20.00
N VAL A 446 20.25 25.67 -20.53
CA VAL A 446 21.61 25.46 -20.02
C VAL A 446 21.72 25.81 -18.54
N TYR A 447 21.06 26.90 -18.11
CA TYR A 447 21.11 27.34 -16.73
C TYR A 447 20.14 26.58 -15.81
N LEU A 448 18.97 26.17 -16.30
CA LEU A 448 18.05 25.32 -15.54
C LEU A 448 18.67 23.95 -15.26
N ASN A 449 19.35 23.35 -16.25
CA ASN A 449 20.10 22.11 -16.05
C ASN A 449 21.22 22.29 -15.01
N GLU A 450 21.97 23.40 -15.07
CA GLU A 450 22.98 23.72 -14.05
C GLU A 450 22.37 23.97 -12.65
N MET A 451 21.17 24.56 -12.58
CA MET A 451 20.46 24.76 -11.32
C MET A 451 19.99 23.43 -10.71
N GLU A 452 19.61 22.46 -11.52
CA GLU A 452 19.33 21.10 -11.05
C GLU A 452 20.60 20.40 -10.59
N GLU A 453 21.68 20.41 -11.39
CA GLU A 453 22.96 19.79 -11.04
C GLU A 453 23.57 20.34 -9.74
N THR A 454 23.26 21.60 -9.41
CA THR A 454 23.73 22.25 -8.18
C THR A 454 22.78 22.06 -6.99
N GLY A 455 21.65 21.38 -7.15
CA GLY A 455 20.62 21.20 -6.11
C GLY A 455 19.78 22.45 -5.84
N PHE A 456 19.98 23.55 -6.58
CA PHE A 456 19.29 24.81 -6.33
C PHE A 456 17.77 24.70 -6.49
N ILE A 457 17.30 23.91 -7.46
CA ILE A 457 15.85 23.69 -7.66
C ILE A 457 15.25 22.96 -6.45
N GLU A 458 15.92 21.94 -5.93
CA GLU A 458 15.49 21.18 -4.75
C GLU A 458 15.46 22.07 -3.50
N ASP A 459 16.53 22.82 -3.24
CA ASP A 459 16.64 23.74 -2.11
C ASP A 459 15.50 24.78 -2.09
N MET A 460 15.15 25.33 -3.25
CA MET A 460 14.04 26.28 -3.36
C MET A 460 12.68 25.65 -3.09
N TRP A 461 12.47 24.40 -3.53
CA TRP A 461 11.24 23.66 -3.25
C TRP A 461 11.10 23.38 -1.75
N ASP A 462 12.17 22.94 -1.11
CA ASP A 462 12.20 22.70 0.34
C ASP A 462 11.91 23.99 1.13
N GLU A 463 12.53 25.11 0.74
CA GLU A 463 12.23 26.41 1.34
C GLU A 463 10.77 26.83 1.12
N HIS A 464 10.23 26.60 -0.08
CA HIS A 464 8.83 26.89 -0.38
C HIS A 464 7.88 26.04 0.47
N TYR A 465 8.14 24.74 0.60
CA TYR A 465 7.33 23.84 1.42
C TYR A 465 7.37 24.22 2.89
N ALA A 466 8.57 24.47 3.43
CA ALA A 466 8.74 24.92 4.82
C ALA A 466 7.99 26.22 5.12
N LYS A 467 7.92 27.16 4.17
CA LYS A 467 7.14 28.40 4.31
C LYS A 467 5.63 28.19 4.19
N SER A 468 5.22 27.21 3.41
CA SER A 468 3.80 26.92 3.15
C SER A 468 3.17 26.00 4.20
N GLN A 469 3.99 25.31 4.99
CA GLN A 469 3.56 24.40 6.04
C GLN A 469 2.83 25.16 7.17
N ASP A 470 1.58 24.78 7.44
CA ASP A 470 0.79 25.28 8.57
C ASP A 470 0.37 24.17 9.55
N ILE A 471 0.66 22.91 9.22
CA ILE A 471 0.49 21.73 10.07
C ILE A 471 1.70 20.79 9.94
N ASN A 472 2.16 20.25 11.07
CA ASN A 472 3.24 19.27 11.10
C ASN A 472 2.64 17.86 11.25
N CYS A 473 2.52 17.14 10.14
CA CYS A 473 1.97 15.79 10.14
C CYS A 473 2.91 14.74 10.76
N ASP A 474 4.21 15.01 10.86
CA ASP A 474 5.16 14.10 11.54
C ASP A 474 5.01 14.15 13.07
N ALA A 475 4.56 15.29 13.61
CA ALA A 475 4.39 15.50 15.03
C ALA A 475 3.03 15.00 15.57
N VAL A 476 2.07 14.73 14.67
CA VAL A 476 0.72 14.32 15.04
C VAL A 476 0.70 12.80 15.19
N SER A 477 0.90 12.34 16.42
CA SER A 477 0.68 10.92 16.75
C SER A 477 -0.77 10.53 16.41
N PRO A 478 -1.02 9.34 15.83
CA PRO A 478 -2.36 8.84 15.52
C PRO A 478 -3.33 8.89 16.71
N GLU A 479 -2.82 8.76 17.94
CA GLU A 479 -3.60 8.82 19.16
C GLU A 479 -4.26 10.20 19.38
N VAL A 480 -3.56 11.28 18.99
CA VAL A 480 -4.08 12.65 19.09
C VAL A 480 -5.20 12.88 18.08
N LEU A 481 -5.07 12.33 16.86
CA LEU A 481 -6.09 12.41 15.82
C LEU A 481 -7.36 11.66 16.22
N GLN A 482 -7.23 10.43 16.72
CA GLN A 482 -8.38 9.68 17.21
C GLN A 482 -9.06 10.36 18.39
N ALA A 483 -8.31 11.01 19.28
CA ALA A 483 -8.88 11.79 20.38
C ALA A 483 -9.65 13.02 19.86
N GLN A 484 -9.13 13.73 18.86
CA GLN A 484 -9.78 14.89 18.26
C GLN A 484 -11.01 14.50 17.45
N SER A 485 -10.94 13.47 16.60
CA SER A 485 -12.07 13.01 15.79
C SER A 485 -13.25 12.57 16.66
N LYS A 486 -12.99 11.85 17.76
CA LYS A 486 -14.01 11.49 18.77
C LYS A 486 -14.63 12.72 19.43
N GLN A 487 -13.83 13.73 19.75
CA GLN A 487 -14.34 14.99 20.33
C GLN A 487 -15.20 15.77 19.32
N ASP A 488 -14.79 15.85 18.06
CA ASP A 488 -15.53 16.55 17.02
C ASP A 488 -16.82 15.83 16.61
N ALA A 489 -16.80 14.49 16.54
CA ALA A 489 -17.99 13.68 16.36
C ALA A 489 -18.98 13.88 17.52
N ALA A 490 -18.50 13.87 18.76
CA ALA A 490 -19.33 14.18 19.93
C ALA A 490 -19.89 15.60 19.88
N ARG A 491 -19.11 16.58 19.41
CA ARG A 491 -19.54 17.98 19.28
C ARG A 491 -20.60 18.16 18.18
N LYS A 492 -20.48 17.45 17.06
CA LYS A 492 -21.50 17.42 15.98
C LYS A 492 -22.81 16.80 16.47
N LEU A 493 -22.75 15.72 17.26
CA LEU A 493 -23.95 15.11 17.85
C LEU A 493 -24.64 16.06 18.84
N VAL A 494 -23.87 16.79 19.65
CA VAL A 494 -24.42 17.78 20.61
C VAL A 494 -25.03 18.99 19.88
N SER A 495 -24.46 19.44 18.76
CA SER A 495 -24.99 20.58 18.01
C SER A 495 -26.29 20.26 17.27
N GLN A 496 -26.50 19.01 16.83
CA GLN A 496 -27.76 18.57 16.23
C GLN A 496 -28.89 18.33 17.24
N GLN A 497 -28.58 18.10 18.52
CA GLN A 497 -29.59 17.81 19.55
C GLN A 497 -30.10 19.02 20.35
N GLN A 498 -29.76 20.27 20.00
CA GLN A 498 -30.39 21.43 20.63
C GLN A 498 -31.67 21.87 19.91
N PRO A 499 -32.88 21.54 20.43
CA PRO A 499 -34.10 22.21 19.99
C PRO A 499 -33.99 23.70 20.32
N ARG A 500 -34.31 24.55 19.33
CA ARG A 500 -34.45 26.00 19.47
C ARG A 500 -35.57 26.35 20.47
N SER A 501 -35.34 26.23 21.77
CA SER A 501 -36.22 26.83 22.78
C SER A 501 -35.58 28.11 23.32
N PHE A 502 -36.04 29.21 22.74
CA PHE A 502 -35.80 30.59 23.12
C PHE A 502 -36.30 30.86 24.55
N TRP A 503 -35.43 30.76 25.57
CA TRP A 503 -35.70 31.36 26.88
C TRP A 503 -34.42 31.95 27.49
N LYS A 504 -34.35 33.29 27.47
CA LYS A 504 -33.43 34.10 28.27
C LYS A 504 -33.70 33.86 29.76
N ARG A 505 -32.70 33.35 30.50
CA ARG A 505 -32.63 33.58 31.94
C ARG A 505 -31.18 33.68 32.40
N HIS A 506 -30.83 34.87 32.88
CA HIS A 506 -29.57 35.21 33.52
C HIS A 506 -29.35 34.34 34.77
N GLN A 507 -28.22 33.64 34.85
CA GLN A 507 -27.66 33.17 36.13
C GLN A 507 -26.13 33.28 36.16
N HIS A 508 -25.64 33.71 37.32
CA HIS A 508 -24.26 34.05 37.68
C HIS A 508 -23.32 32.84 37.77
N PRO A 509 -21.99 33.04 37.61
CA PRO A 509 -21.00 31.97 37.78
C PRO A 509 -20.57 31.84 39.24
N THR A 510 -20.67 30.64 39.80
CA THR A 510 -19.93 30.24 41.01
C THR A 510 -18.79 29.32 40.61
N SER A 511 -17.56 29.77 40.88
CA SER A 511 -16.33 29.02 40.69
C SER A 511 -16.22 27.89 41.73
N GLN A 512 -16.04 26.65 41.26
CA GLN A 512 -15.55 25.55 42.08
C GLN A 512 -14.24 25.04 41.50
N ASN A 513 -13.16 25.41 42.19
CA ASN A 513 -11.83 24.84 42.03
C ASN A 513 -11.84 23.37 42.45
N ARG A 514 -11.72 22.45 41.49
CA ARG A 514 -11.45 21.03 41.76
C ARG A 514 -9.95 20.79 41.58
N ARG A 515 -9.25 20.51 42.67
CA ARG A 515 -7.84 20.08 42.67
C ARG A 515 -7.76 18.65 42.14
N GLU A 516 -7.02 18.46 41.05
CA GLU A 516 -6.58 17.15 40.59
C GLU A 516 -5.28 16.74 41.28
N LEU A 517 -5.23 15.49 41.72
CA LEU A 517 -4.05 14.86 42.33
C LEU A 517 -3.18 14.25 41.23
N LYS A 518 -2.00 14.87 41.02
CA LYS A 518 -0.91 14.36 40.17
C LYS A 518 -0.25 13.15 40.86
N ALA A 519 -0.48 11.95 40.36
CA ALA A 519 0.33 10.78 40.71
C ALA A 519 1.50 10.67 39.71
N GLY A 520 2.71 11.02 40.16
CA GLY A 520 3.94 10.84 39.39
C GLY A 520 4.53 9.46 39.67
N ALA A 521 4.46 8.56 38.70
CA ALA A 521 5.24 7.32 38.69
C ALA A 521 6.38 7.48 37.68
N LYS A 522 7.62 7.55 38.18
CA LYS A 522 8.84 7.42 37.39
C LYS A 522 9.22 5.95 37.35
N SER A 523 9.11 5.28 36.21
CA SER A 523 9.85 4.04 35.95
C SER A 523 11.07 4.39 35.09
N ALA A 524 12.24 3.96 35.56
CA ALA A 524 13.48 4.02 34.83
C ALA A 524 13.60 2.73 33.99
N ALA A 525 13.70 2.86 32.68
CA ALA A 525 14.04 1.75 31.78
C ALA A 525 15.46 1.96 31.24
N ALA A 526 16.25 0.90 31.33
CA ALA A 526 17.63 0.83 30.88
C ALA A 526 17.71 0.67 29.36
N ALA A 527 18.65 1.40 28.76
CA ALA A 527 18.93 1.41 27.33
C ALA A 527 19.76 0.18 26.89
N GLY A 528 19.33 -0.44 25.79
CA GLY A 528 20.13 -1.38 24.99
C GLY A 528 19.84 -1.10 23.52
N ALA A 529 20.82 -0.58 22.79
CA ALA A 529 20.70 -0.08 21.44
C ALA A 529 20.97 -1.16 20.37
N THR A 530 20.12 -1.21 19.35
CA THR A 530 20.44 -1.70 18.01
C THR A 530 19.81 -0.74 17.00
N ALA A 531 20.64 -0.17 16.11
CA ALA A 531 20.23 0.77 15.09
C ALA A 531 20.22 0.07 13.73
N GLY A 532 19.08 0.12 13.04
CA GLY A 532 18.90 -0.27 11.65
C GLY A 532 17.44 -0.10 11.26
N SER A 533 17.20 0.74 10.24
CA SER A 533 15.92 1.19 9.66
C SER A 533 14.96 1.94 10.58
N VAL A 534 14.57 3.14 10.14
CA VAL A 534 13.38 3.85 10.61
C VAL A 534 12.16 3.05 10.14
N GLU A 535 11.85 1.97 10.84
CA GLU A 535 10.48 1.48 10.92
C GLU A 535 9.76 2.48 11.81
N THR A 536 8.77 3.17 11.24
CA THR A 536 7.75 3.88 12.01
C THR A 536 7.32 2.99 13.16
N ASP A 537 7.29 3.54 14.38
CA ASP A 537 6.86 2.84 15.59
C ASP A 537 5.49 2.21 15.34
N ALA A 538 5.50 0.94 14.90
CA ALA A 538 4.31 0.12 14.78
C ALA A 538 3.89 -0.14 16.21
N ASP A 539 3.05 0.76 16.75
CA ASP A 539 2.38 0.61 18.02
C ASP A 539 1.93 -0.84 18.14
N ALA A 540 2.63 -1.60 18.98
CA ALA A 540 2.40 -3.02 19.15
C ALA A 540 0.96 -3.17 19.61
N SER A 541 0.08 -3.46 18.64
CA SER A 541 -1.35 -3.30 18.79
C SER A 541 -1.78 -4.17 19.97
N GLN A 542 -2.25 -3.53 21.03
CA GLN A 542 -2.63 -4.22 22.25
C GLN A 542 -3.74 -5.20 21.90
N MET A 543 -3.51 -6.51 22.13
CA MET A 543 -4.49 -7.55 21.80
C MET A 543 -5.84 -7.20 22.40
N THR A 544 -6.86 -7.03 21.57
CA THR A 544 -8.19 -6.64 22.04
C THR A 544 -8.90 -7.85 22.63
N LEU A 545 -9.80 -7.62 23.60
CA LEU A 545 -10.62 -8.69 24.20
C LEU A 545 -11.38 -9.49 23.12
N ASN A 546 -11.78 -8.82 22.03
CA ASN A 546 -12.50 -9.41 20.91
C ASN A 546 -11.65 -10.48 20.20
N GLN A 547 -10.33 -10.27 20.05
CA GLN A 547 -9.44 -11.25 19.43
C GLN A 547 -9.29 -12.54 20.26
N MET A 548 -9.46 -12.46 21.58
CA MET A 548 -9.39 -13.62 22.49
C MET A 548 -10.75 -14.23 22.86
N ALA A 549 -11.86 -13.63 22.45
CA ALA A 549 -13.20 -14.05 22.84
C ALA A 549 -13.50 -15.53 22.49
N GLY A 550 -13.04 -15.99 21.32
CA GLY A 550 -13.17 -17.38 20.88
C GLY A 550 -12.59 -18.41 21.86
N THR A 551 -11.41 -18.13 22.41
CA THR A 551 -10.73 -19.01 23.37
C THR A 551 -11.52 -19.16 24.67
N PHE A 552 -12.11 -18.06 25.17
CA PHE A 552 -12.97 -18.11 26.36
C PHE A 552 -14.25 -18.90 26.11
N VAL A 553 -14.91 -18.68 24.97
CA VAL A 553 -16.12 -19.43 24.59
C VAL A 553 -15.84 -20.92 24.51
N LEU A 554 -14.73 -21.33 23.89
CA LEU A 554 -14.31 -22.72 23.83
C LEU A 554 -14.10 -23.32 25.23
N HIS A 555 -13.42 -22.60 26.11
CA HIS A 555 -13.16 -23.07 27.48
C HIS A 555 -14.46 -23.30 28.26
N PHE A 556 -15.40 -22.35 28.20
CA PHE A 556 -16.71 -22.50 28.86
C PHE A 556 -17.53 -23.66 28.28
N TRP A 557 -17.48 -23.85 26.96
CA TRP A 557 -18.14 -24.96 26.30
C TRP A 557 -17.58 -26.33 26.74
N LEU A 558 -16.25 -26.46 26.81
CA LEU A 558 -15.59 -27.68 27.29
C LEU A 558 -15.90 -27.96 28.77
N MET A 559 -15.88 -26.93 29.62
CA MET A 559 -16.23 -27.06 31.03
C MET A 559 -17.69 -27.51 31.23
N GLY A 560 -18.63 -26.89 30.50
CA GLY A 560 -20.04 -27.30 30.50
C GLY A 560 -20.22 -28.75 30.05
N SER A 561 -19.52 -29.14 28.97
CA SER A 561 -19.54 -30.51 28.45
C SER A 561 -19.02 -31.53 29.47
N ALA A 562 -17.91 -31.21 30.17
CA ALA A 562 -17.36 -32.07 31.22
C ALA A 562 -18.33 -32.28 32.39
N ILE A 563 -19.02 -31.20 32.82
CA ILE A 563 -20.05 -31.28 33.87
C ILE A 563 -21.20 -32.19 33.41
N VAL A 564 -21.69 -32.02 32.19
CA VAL A 564 -22.77 -32.85 31.61
C VAL A 564 -22.36 -34.32 31.55
N ILE A 565 -21.16 -34.63 31.06
CA ILE A 565 -20.63 -36.01 31.01
C ILE A 565 -20.52 -36.59 32.43
N GLY A 566 -20.07 -35.80 33.41
CA GLY A 566 -20.02 -36.21 34.82
C GLY A 566 -21.39 -36.56 35.38
N TYR A 567 -22.41 -35.74 35.10
CA TYR A 567 -23.80 -36.03 35.48
C TYR A 567 -24.34 -37.28 34.80
N ILE A 568 -24.12 -37.43 33.49
CA ILE A 568 -24.52 -38.60 32.71
C ILE A 568 -23.87 -39.87 33.28
N THR A 569 -22.57 -39.83 33.56
CA THR A 569 -21.82 -40.97 34.13
C THR A 569 -22.33 -41.33 35.53
N ARG A 570 -22.60 -40.34 36.37
CA ARG A 570 -23.21 -40.56 37.69
C ARG A 570 -24.60 -41.16 37.58
N PHE A 571 -25.40 -40.70 36.62
CA PHE A 571 -26.74 -41.19 36.37
C PHE A 571 -26.72 -42.64 35.88
N TYR A 572 -25.85 -42.98 34.91
CA TYR A 572 -25.66 -44.35 34.45
C TYR A 572 -25.15 -45.27 35.54
N LYS A 573 -24.22 -44.83 36.40
CA LYS A 573 -23.74 -45.65 37.53
C LYS A 573 -24.86 -45.90 38.55
N LYS A 574 -25.67 -44.88 38.86
CA LYS A 574 -26.81 -45.00 39.77
C LYS A 574 -27.93 -45.88 39.20
N ARG A 575 -28.24 -45.76 37.90
CA ARG A 575 -29.21 -46.62 37.22
C ARG A 575 -28.67 -48.03 36.99
N GLY A 576 -27.39 -48.19 36.70
CA GLY A 576 -26.72 -49.48 36.53
C GLY A 576 -26.85 -50.35 37.77
N HIS A 577 -26.62 -49.80 38.97
CA HIS A 577 -26.90 -50.51 40.21
C HIS A 577 -28.37 -50.92 40.38
N HIS A 578 -29.31 -50.09 39.90
CA HIS A 578 -30.73 -50.44 39.91
C HIS A 578 -31.09 -51.51 38.88
N VAL A 579 -30.47 -51.49 37.70
CA VAL A 579 -30.70 -52.46 36.63
C VAL A 579 -30.05 -53.80 36.97
N GLU A 580 -28.85 -53.83 37.54
CA GLU A 580 -28.22 -55.05 38.04
C GLU A 580 -29.02 -55.66 39.20
N ALA A 581 -29.52 -54.84 40.13
CA ALA A 581 -30.41 -55.30 41.20
C ALA A 581 -31.78 -55.78 40.68
N TRP A 582 -32.28 -55.21 39.57
CA TRP A 582 -33.53 -55.63 38.94
C TRP A 582 -33.35 -56.89 38.07
N MET A 583 -32.22 -57.04 37.38
CA MET A 583 -31.87 -58.23 36.58
C MET A 583 -31.53 -59.43 37.46
N SER A 584 -30.86 -59.26 38.61
CA SER A 584 -30.63 -60.36 39.56
C SER A 584 -31.94 -60.91 40.12
N SER A 585 -32.86 -60.01 40.51
CA SER A 585 -34.23 -60.30 40.96
C SER A 585 -35.09 -60.98 39.89
N SER A 586 -34.92 -60.61 38.62
CA SER A 586 -35.67 -61.21 37.50
C SER A 586 -35.09 -62.56 37.05
N SER A 587 -33.78 -62.77 37.16
CA SER A 587 -33.15 -64.07 36.82
C SER A 587 -33.50 -65.18 37.82
N GLU A 588 -33.70 -64.86 39.10
CA GLU A 588 -34.20 -65.81 40.11
C GLU A 588 -35.65 -66.26 39.80
N ARG A 589 -36.49 -65.38 39.26
CA ARG A 589 -37.86 -65.75 38.84
C ARG A 589 -37.89 -66.52 37.53
N PHE A 590 -36.95 -66.26 36.61
CA PHE A 590 -36.90 -66.93 35.30
C PHE A 590 -36.25 -68.31 35.36
N MET A 591 -35.34 -68.57 36.32
CA MET A 591 -34.79 -69.91 36.55
C MET A 591 -35.75 -70.84 37.33
N ALA A 592 -36.68 -70.28 38.11
CA ALA A 592 -37.71 -71.06 38.82
C ALA A 592 -38.85 -71.57 37.93
N SER A 593 -38.97 -71.09 36.68
CA SER A 593 -40.03 -71.47 35.74
C SER A 593 -39.63 -72.52 34.69
N PHE A 594 -38.37 -73.00 34.68
CA PHE A 594 -37.90 -74.03 33.75
C PHE A 594 -37.64 -75.39 34.45
N VAL A 595 -38.66 -75.90 35.14
CA VAL A 595 -38.81 -77.36 35.39
C VAL A 595 -39.72 -77.90 34.29
N PRO A 596 -39.22 -78.73 33.34
CA PRO A 596 -40.05 -79.22 32.25
C PRO A 596 -40.93 -80.37 32.72
N ASN A 597 -42.24 -80.16 32.70
CA ASN A 597 -43.22 -81.24 32.80
C ASN A 597 -43.32 -81.93 31.43
N LYS A 598 -42.97 -83.22 31.39
CA LYS A 598 -43.22 -84.12 30.26
C LYS A 598 -44.73 -84.34 30.16
N ASN A 599 -45.36 -83.86 29.09
CA ASN A 599 -46.37 -84.60 28.34
C ASN A 599 -46.91 -83.78 27.15
N ASP A 600 -47.18 -84.52 26.08
CA ASP A 600 -48.11 -84.28 24.98
C ASP A 600 -47.73 -83.23 23.92
N THR A 601 -47.20 -83.63 22.75
CA THR A 601 -47.86 -84.19 21.54
C THR A 601 -48.82 -83.28 20.78
N ALA A 602 -48.42 -83.06 19.51
CA ALA A 602 -49.22 -83.15 18.27
C ALA A 602 -49.91 -81.90 17.69
N LYS A 603 -49.58 -81.68 16.39
CA LYS A 603 -50.42 -81.16 15.27
C LYS A 603 -50.76 -79.65 15.33
N THR A 604 -50.92 -78.87 14.26
CA THR A 604 -51.04 -79.06 12.79
C THR A 604 -50.86 -77.68 12.10
N CYS A 605 -50.64 -77.68 10.79
CA CYS A 605 -50.59 -76.52 9.88
C CYS A 605 -51.93 -75.75 9.78
N HIS A 606 -51.92 -74.44 9.48
CA HIS A 606 -52.58 -73.87 8.28
C HIS A 606 -52.33 -72.36 8.05
N THR A 607 -52.33 -72.04 6.75
CA THR A 607 -52.31 -70.80 5.96
C THR A 607 -53.50 -69.85 6.17
N THR A 608 -53.32 -68.54 5.95
CA THR A 608 -53.99 -67.68 4.91
C THR A 608 -53.88 -66.16 5.22
N ALA A 609 -53.73 -65.36 4.16
CA ALA A 609 -53.88 -63.89 4.08
C ALA A 609 -55.35 -63.55 3.65
N PRO A 610 -55.70 -62.37 3.09
CA PRO A 610 -55.28 -60.96 3.20
C PRO A 610 -56.50 -59.99 3.36
N HIS A 611 -56.31 -58.65 3.39
CA HIS A 611 -57.20 -57.57 2.83
C HIS A 611 -56.65 -56.17 3.28
N HIS A 612 -56.23 -55.24 2.40
CA HIS A 612 -56.94 -54.24 1.55
C HIS A 612 -57.66 -53.06 2.26
N HIS A 613 -57.22 -51.82 1.98
CA HIS A 613 -57.98 -50.61 1.55
C HIS A 613 -57.06 -49.36 1.67
N ASN A 614 -56.69 -48.61 0.62
CA ASN A 614 -57.39 -47.68 -0.30
C ASN A 614 -57.68 -46.25 0.23
N THR A 615 -57.29 -45.28 -0.63
CA THR A 615 -57.93 -43.97 -0.94
C THR A 615 -57.85 -42.85 0.12
N THR A 616 -57.72 -41.53 -0.16
CA THR A 616 -58.11 -40.72 -1.33
C THR A 616 -57.54 -39.28 -1.26
N SER A 617 -57.15 -38.73 -2.42
CA SER A 617 -57.44 -37.38 -3.01
C SER A 617 -57.46 -36.07 -2.21
N THR A 618 -56.79 -35.02 -2.73
CA THR A 618 -57.36 -33.77 -3.33
C THR A 618 -56.19 -32.88 -3.82
N GLU A 619 -56.03 -32.61 -5.14
CA GLU A 619 -56.49 -31.43 -5.92
C GLU A 619 -56.02 -30.05 -5.39
N ARG A 620 -55.58 -29.02 -6.14
CA ARG A 620 -55.19 -28.64 -7.54
C ARG A 620 -54.85 -27.09 -7.45
N PRO A 621 -54.62 -26.29 -8.51
CA PRO A 621 -53.57 -26.25 -9.54
C PRO A 621 -52.96 -24.83 -9.76
N GLY A 622 -52.15 -24.66 -10.81
CA GLY A 622 -51.69 -23.39 -11.39
C GLY A 622 -50.22 -23.51 -11.85
N ASP A 623 -49.94 -24.05 -13.03
CA ASP A 623 -49.79 -23.36 -14.35
C ASP A 623 -48.51 -22.48 -14.33
N GLU A 624 -47.54 -22.53 -15.26
CA GLU A 624 -47.56 -22.78 -16.70
C GLU A 624 -46.09 -22.91 -17.21
N GLU A 625 -45.89 -23.62 -18.33
CA GLU A 625 -44.80 -23.53 -19.35
C GLU A 625 -43.31 -23.52 -18.92
N SER A 626 -42.33 -24.18 -19.56
CA SER A 626 -42.20 -24.72 -20.91
C SER A 626 -40.95 -25.61 -20.90
N SER A 627 -41.03 -26.85 -21.39
CA SER A 627 -39.91 -27.48 -22.13
C SER A 627 -40.43 -28.76 -22.81
N GLY A 628 -40.38 -28.74 -24.13
CA GLY A 628 -40.69 -29.87 -24.98
C GLY A 628 -39.48 -30.79 -25.14
N GLU A 629 -39.82 -32.04 -25.45
CA GLU A 629 -39.01 -33.05 -26.14
C GLU A 629 -37.83 -33.66 -25.36
N GLN A 630 -37.61 -34.98 -25.35
CA GLN A 630 -38.27 -36.11 -25.98
C GLN A 630 -37.80 -37.38 -25.25
N GLN A 631 -38.77 -38.19 -24.84
CA GLN A 631 -38.87 -39.65 -25.01
C GLN A 631 -37.71 -40.62 -24.70
N GLN A 632 -38.11 -41.61 -23.88
CA GLN A 632 -37.88 -43.06 -23.99
C GLN A 632 -36.47 -43.58 -23.65
N GLN A 633 -36.25 -44.70 -22.96
CA GLN A 633 -37.05 -45.84 -22.49
C GLN A 633 -36.12 -46.54 -21.46
N GLN A 634 -36.53 -46.79 -20.21
CA GLN A 634 -37.26 -47.98 -19.76
C GLN A 634 -36.36 -49.19 -19.39
N GLN A 635 -36.40 -49.53 -18.09
CA GLN A 635 -36.32 -50.89 -17.48
C GLN A 635 -34.95 -51.62 -17.47
N GLN A 636 -34.57 -52.43 -16.48
CA GLN A 636 -35.09 -52.78 -15.16
C GLN A 636 -33.97 -53.49 -14.37
N ALA A 637 -34.23 -53.71 -13.08
CA ALA A 637 -33.29 -54.10 -12.06
C ALA A 637 -33.08 -55.63 -11.87
N CYS A 638 -32.01 -55.92 -11.12
CA CYS A 638 -31.91 -56.86 -9.98
C CYS A 638 -31.53 -58.35 -10.13
N LEU A 639 -30.59 -58.73 -9.22
CA LEU A 639 -30.40 -60.00 -8.48
C LEU A 639 -29.78 -61.20 -9.27
N VAL A 640 -28.88 -62.06 -8.75
CA VAL A 640 -28.73 -62.71 -7.43
C VAL A 640 -27.24 -63.07 -7.16
N ALA A 641 -26.92 -63.19 -5.87
CA ALA A 641 -25.67 -63.58 -5.24
C ALA A 641 -25.22 -65.06 -5.39
N ALA A 642 -23.93 -65.27 -5.10
CA ALA A 642 -23.38 -66.21 -4.10
C ALA A 642 -22.40 -67.31 -4.55
N ALA A 643 -21.36 -67.42 -3.72
CA ALA A 643 -20.59 -68.60 -3.32
C ALA A 643 -19.30 -69.00 -4.08
N ALA A 644 -18.18 -68.62 -3.45
CA ALA A 644 -17.10 -69.49 -2.93
C ALA A 644 -16.40 -70.50 -3.86
N ALA A 645 -15.07 -70.35 -4.00
CA ALA A 645 -14.08 -71.17 -3.26
C ALA A 645 -12.66 -71.11 -3.87
N THR A 646 -11.67 -71.05 -2.98
CA THR A 646 -10.31 -71.66 -3.05
C THR A 646 -9.24 -71.17 -4.06
N THR A 647 -8.25 -70.42 -3.52
CA THR A 647 -6.77 -70.64 -3.52
C THR A 647 -6.11 -71.66 -4.48
N PRO A 648 -4.78 -71.56 -4.83
CA PRO A 648 -3.69 -70.96 -4.03
C PRO A 648 -2.54 -70.22 -4.77
N MET A 649 -1.70 -69.62 -3.92
CA MET A 649 -0.35 -69.10 -4.16
C MET A 649 0.59 -70.01 -4.98
N THR A 650 1.56 -69.40 -5.67
CA THR A 650 2.99 -69.77 -5.51
C THR A 650 3.92 -68.58 -5.78
N LYS A 651 4.88 -68.39 -4.87
CA LYS A 651 6.08 -67.53 -4.97
C LYS A 651 7.25 -68.34 -5.56
N ARG A 652 8.10 -67.72 -6.40
CA ARG A 652 9.58 -67.84 -6.42
C ARG A 652 10.15 -67.04 -7.60
N GLN A 653 10.92 -65.95 -7.43
CA GLN A 653 12.35 -65.86 -7.09
C GLN A 653 13.29 -66.78 -7.92
N ARG A 654 14.05 -66.23 -8.89
CA ARG A 654 15.51 -65.96 -8.81
C ARG A 654 16.17 -65.70 -10.20
N ARG A 655 16.86 -64.56 -10.28
CA ARG A 655 18.28 -64.30 -10.70
C ARG A 655 18.85 -64.79 -12.06
N ARG A 656 19.32 -63.76 -12.81
CA ARG A 656 20.68 -63.44 -13.33
C ARG A 656 21.25 -64.07 -14.61
N HIS A 657 21.80 -63.14 -15.44
CA HIS A 657 22.99 -63.17 -16.33
C HIS A 657 22.98 -64.14 -17.52
N ASN A 658 23.55 -63.90 -18.70
CA ASN A 658 24.47 -62.89 -19.30
C ASN A 658 24.29 -63.03 -20.85
N GLN A 659 24.25 -61.98 -21.67
CA GLN A 659 25.35 -61.23 -22.33
C GLN A 659 25.66 -61.73 -23.77
N GLU A 660 25.97 -60.74 -24.66
CA GLU A 660 26.47 -60.82 -26.05
C GLU A 660 25.39 -60.90 -27.16
N HIS A 661 25.39 -60.16 -28.28
CA HIS A 661 26.44 -59.38 -28.96
C HIS A 661 25.82 -58.45 -30.05
N LEU A 662 26.47 -57.30 -30.29
CA LEU A 662 26.74 -56.62 -31.60
C LEU A 662 25.77 -55.56 -32.22
N HIS A 663 26.28 -54.31 -32.18
CA HIS A 663 26.36 -53.21 -33.17
C HIS A 663 25.16 -52.59 -33.93
N ASP A 664 25.02 -51.28 -33.66
CA ASP A 664 25.06 -50.11 -34.58
C ASP A 664 23.81 -49.29 -34.95
N HIS A 665 24.01 -47.98 -34.74
CA HIS A 665 23.39 -46.76 -35.30
C HIS A 665 22.06 -46.18 -34.77
N HIS A 666 22.23 -45.17 -33.89
CA HIS A 666 21.99 -43.73 -34.13
C HIS A 666 21.14 -42.97 -33.09
N ASP A 667 21.84 -42.03 -32.44
CA ASP A 667 21.46 -41.08 -31.41
C ASP A 667 20.59 -39.91 -31.89
N ALA A 668 19.74 -39.42 -30.98
CA ALA A 668 19.47 -38.00 -30.77
C ALA A 668 19.03 -37.80 -29.31
N HIS A 669 19.93 -37.28 -28.47
CA HIS A 669 19.63 -36.80 -27.12
C HIS A 669 20.23 -35.40 -26.97
N GLU A 670 19.38 -34.42 -26.65
CA GLU A 670 19.74 -33.05 -26.30
C GLU A 670 20.57 -33.02 -25.01
N SER A 671 21.74 -32.41 -25.09
CA SER A 671 22.52 -31.95 -23.94
C SER A 671 22.12 -30.51 -23.64
N PHE A 672 21.54 -30.28 -22.46
CA PHE A 672 21.42 -28.94 -21.88
C PHE A 672 22.79 -28.56 -21.30
N ASP A 673 23.35 -27.45 -21.76
CA ASP A 673 24.64 -26.92 -21.34
C ASP A 673 24.56 -26.34 -19.91
N ASN A 674 25.53 -26.69 -19.06
CA ASN A 674 25.66 -26.22 -17.68
C ASN A 674 26.45 -24.91 -17.57
N ASP A 675 26.82 -24.29 -18.69
CA ASP A 675 27.73 -23.13 -18.69
C ASP A 675 27.04 -21.83 -18.19
N ASP A 676 25.71 -21.72 -18.31
CA ASP A 676 24.95 -20.55 -17.86
C ASP A 676 24.80 -20.46 -16.32
N GLU A 677 24.89 -21.59 -15.61
CA GLU A 677 24.74 -21.59 -14.14
C GLU A 677 26.00 -21.11 -13.41
N ASP A 678 27.18 -21.30 -14.04
CA ASP A 678 28.46 -20.88 -13.48
C ASP A 678 28.73 -19.37 -13.70
N GLU A 679 28.26 -18.79 -14.81
CA GLU A 679 28.33 -17.34 -15.06
C GLU A 679 27.46 -16.57 -14.05
N LEU A 680 26.24 -17.06 -13.77
CA LEU A 680 25.34 -16.45 -12.79
C LEU A 680 25.89 -16.51 -11.35
N ARG A 681 26.64 -17.57 -11.01
CA ARG A 681 27.30 -17.69 -9.71
C ARG A 681 28.49 -16.76 -9.56
N GLN A 682 29.18 -16.46 -10.66
CA GLN A 682 30.32 -15.54 -10.65
C GLN A 682 29.86 -14.09 -10.43
N ASP A 683 28.80 -13.67 -11.12
CA ASP A 683 28.21 -12.33 -10.95
C ASP A 683 27.65 -12.11 -9.53
N LEU A 684 27.01 -13.13 -8.95
CA LEU A 684 26.52 -13.07 -7.57
C LEU A 684 27.68 -12.90 -6.57
N HIS A 685 28.83 -13.51 -6.85
CA HIS A 685 30.00 -13.43 -5.99
C HIS A 685 30.68 -12.06 -6.07
N GLU A 686 30.74 -11.45 -7.25
CA GLU A 686 31.26 -10.10 -7.47
C GLU A 686 30.38 -9.06 -6.78
N THR A 687 29.06 -9.18 -6.94
CA THR A 687 28.08 -8.30 -6.26
C THR A 687 28.20 -8.38 -4.73
N GLN A 688 28.41 -9.57 -4.17
CA GLN A 688 28.64 -9.74 -2.72
C GLN A 688 29.96 -9.10 -2.25
N GLN A 689 31.00 -9.09 -3.09
CA GLN A 689 32.27 -8.44 -2.74
C GLN A 689 32.13 -6.92 -2.72
N GLU A 690 31.48 -6.32 -3.72
CA GLU A 690 31.21 -4.88 -3.76
C GLU A 690 30.39 -4.41 -2.55
N LEU A 691 29.31 -5.14 -2.22
CA LEU A 691 28.49 -4.86 -1.03
C LEU A 691 29.30 -4.93 0.27
N SER A 692 30.26 -5.84 0.36
CA SER A 692 31.12 -5.97 1.54
C SER A 692 32.11 -4.81 1.68
N GLN A 693 32.56 -4.24 0.55
CA GLN A 693 33.49 -3.12 0.52
C GLN A 693 32.79 -1.82 0.87
N THR A 694 31.63 -1.55 0.26
CA THR A 694 30.78 -0.38 0.60
C THR A 694 30.42 -0.38 2.09
N ARG A 695 30.16 -1.55 2.68
CA ARG A 695 29.84 -1.66 4.12
C ARG A 695 31.02 -1.27 5.03
N ARG A 696 32.27 -1.49 4.59
CA ARG A 696 33.47 -1.07 5.35
C ARG A 696 33.67 0.43 5.25
N GLU A 697 33.53 1.02 4.06
CA GLU A 697 33.65 2.47 3.86
C GLU A 697 32.61 3.24 4.68
N LEU A 698 31.38 2.72 4.77
CA LEU A 698 30.32 3.29 5.60
C LEU A 698 30.61 3.17 7.10
N GLN A 699 31.28 2.09 7.54
CA GLN A 699 31.72 1.93 8.92
C GLN A 699 32.86 2.89 9.28
N GLU A 700 33.81 3.10 8.38
CA GLU A 700 34.90 4.06 8.55
C GLU A 700 34.36 5.50 8.62
N THR A 701 33.49 5.88 7.68
CA THR A 701 32.83 7.20 7.67
C THR A 701 32.05 7.46 8.96
N ARG A 702 31.34 6.44 9.46
CA ARG A 702 30.60 6.53 10.73
C ARG A 702 31.53 6.67 11.94
N GLN A 703 32.71 6.06 11.91
CA GLN A 703 33.70 6.19 12.98
C GLN A 703 34.35 7.57 12.96
N ASP A 704 34.61 8.14 11.79
CA ASP A 704 35.13 9.50 11.64
C ASP A 704 34.12 10.56 12.10
N LEU A 705 32.84 10.39 11.78
CA LEU A 705 31.75 11.24 12.31
C LEU A 705 31.57 11.14 13.82
N LYS A 706 31.98 10.04 14.46
CA LYS A 706 31.98 9.93 15.93
C LYS A 706 33.21 10.56 16.58
N ASN A 707 34.29 10.72 15.83
CA ASN A 707 35.54 11.29 16.31
C ASN A 707 35.58 12.82 16.15
N GLN A 708 34.83 13.37 15.19
CA GLN A 708 34.50 14.80 15.07
C GLN A 708 33.47 15.20 16.13
#